data_AF-A0A9P0IQM9-F1
#
_entry.id   AF-A0A9P0IQM9-F1
#
_cell.length_a   1.000
_cell.length_b   1.000
_cell.length_c   1.000
_cell.angle_alpha   90.00
_cell.angle_beta   90.00
_cell.angle_gamma   90.00
#
_symmetry.space_group_name_H-M   'P 1'
#
loop_
_entity.id
_entity.type
_entity.pdbx_description
1 polymer ?
#
loop_
_entity_poly.entity_id
_entity_poly.type
_entity_poly.pdbx_seq_one_letter_code
_entity_poly.pdbx_strand_id
1 'polypeptide(L)'
;MVDSTIDKTSMNEQREPSPQASIDNHSDFVKIGSSETNSCDELETWTSSDIEVISSPATNDDSESNASHRHSPVKYHPDHIPSFLSGLQHGPKDFEDLLKKIVELNSTVKSRESKIIDLSKKNAELAANNSEMKSQLDYLNSSNLNEEYTQRLATMEKKFQQAIREKDQLQKQLDQNKNTAQFKVLIEDKDSLIKELRDEGEKLSKQHLTLNNIIKKLRVAEKESLKTINKYKDQQEKLSQEVERIKKSLAAKEEMERSQIEAIHQLTKSNQNFEKENINLLSQVDNLTSTLISLQKEIQGKETAVLELKKDSNELKLIEKDKQDLEERLLNKNKHCEEMEIVISNLKSNLCKVEENNYKLMNELKQENLSLIRRLEESERRRENSLQETLKATQPLVKELEEKCSLINTLELELEKRELLHLKTTDELQTSLNNAENKIKLIDSKIHENNIFEKKCREQIDSLLQNESDLKIKLESLKEENAELKLNSNNLVKLENELAGSKKLLADATLKINTLENELKFEKDKLNVEIEKRKKLQHNTSHQSSPTTSVGAPSEESSFWPSFADDDRSSVTERACSVYDPMRTSFSNTTTILENLQSQIKLKEGEALQLQWELSRRDHERDQLTTGLAALTAKVEEQSISLAELSDLQKRYDALLQLYGEKLEESEELKLDLQDVKDMYKAQIDELLKKDKTG
;
A
#
# COMPACT_ATOMS: atom_id res chain seq x y z
N MET A 1 41.50 -12.46 4.71
CA MET A 1 42.07 -13.19 3.56
C MET A 1 42.18 -12.15 2.46
N VAL A 2 43.39 -11.77 2.05
CA VAL A 2 43.68 -10.51 1.30
C VAL A 2 43.32 -9.27 2.14
N ASP A 3 44.19 -8.57 2.85
CA ASP A 3 45.65 -8.38 2.80
C ASP A 3 46.15 -7.45 1.68
N SER A 4 46.63 -6.26 2.05
CA SER A 4 47.30 -5.24 1.22
C SER A 4 47.83 -4.11 2.10
N THR A 5 49.07 -4.24 2.57
CA THR A 5 49.83 -3.18 3.25
C THR A 5 50.40 -2.17 2.25
N ILE A 6 50.41 -0.89 2.61
CA ILE A 6 51.27 0.13 1.98
C ILE A 6 51.95 0.94 3.10
N ASP A 7 53.28 0.84 3.15
CA ASP A 7 54.16 1.65 3.99
C ASP A 7 54.74 2.81 3.18
N LYS A 8 54.80 4.00 3.77
CA LYS A 8 55.66 5.13 3.33
C LYS A 8 56.10 5.95 4.53
N THR A 9 57.25 5.57 5.09
CA THR A 9 58.02 6.37 6.04
C THR A 9 58.95 7.38 5.34
N SER A 10 59.44 8.36 6.12
CA SER A 10 60.61 9.22 5.84
C SER A 10 60.56 10.21 4.66
N MET A 11 60.34 11.49 4.99
CA MET A 11 61.26 12.59 4.64
C MET A 11 60.99 13.81 5.54
N ASN A 12 61.83 14.05 6.55
CA ASN A 12 62.04 15.41 7.11
C ASN A 12 63.34 15.46 7.94
N GLU A 13 64.23 16.41 7.65
CA GLU A 13 65.41 16.69 8.47
C GLU A 13 65.71 18.20 8.57
N GLN A 14 66.03 18.62 9.79
CA GLN A 14 66.83 19.80 10.16
C GLN A 14 66.46 21.19 9.62
N ARG A 15 65.96 22.06 10.53
CA ARG A 15 66.74 23.22 11.00
C ARG A 15 66.28 23.78 12.34
N GLU A 16 67.20 24.42 13.05
CA GLU A 16 67.03 24.91 14.43
C GLU A 16 66.45 26.34 14.56
N PRO A 17 65.95 26.73 15.75
CA PRO A 17 65.23 27.99 15.99
C PRO A 17 65.99 29.05 16.81
N SER A 18 65.52 30.30 16.77
CA SER A 18 65.67 31.36 17.82
C SER A 18 65.01 32.69 17.38
N PRO A 19 64.69 33.64 18.29
CA PRO A 19 64.08 33.44 19.62
C PRO A 19 63.01 34.53 20.00
N GLN A 20 62.12 34.24 20.97
CA GLN A 20 61.63 35.15 22.05
C GLN A 20 60.95 36.53 21.72
N ALA A 21 60.11 37.17 22.55
CA ALA A 21 59.48 36.81 23.85
C ALA A 21 58.20 37.64 24.16
N SER A 22 57.32 37.04 24.97
CA SER A 22 56.59 37.57 26.14
C SER A 22 56.02 39.01 26.20
N ILE A 23 54.68 39.09 26.09
CA ILE A 23 53.70 39.26 27.22
C ILE A 23 53.76 40.52 28.15
N ASP A 24 52.55 41.07 28.36
CA ASP A 24 52.00 41.89 29.48
C ASP A 24 52.12 43.44 29.56
N ASN A 25 50.93 44.06 29.45
CA ASN A 25 50.29 45.01 30.36
C ASN A 25 51.02 46.28 30.84
N HIS A 26 50.47 47.44 30.48
CA HIS A 26 50.27 48.54 31.44
C HIS A 26 48.98 49.33 31.16
N SER A 27 48.50 50.02 32.20
CA SER A 27 47.12 50.47 32.41
C SER A 27 46.80 51.91 31.98
N ASP A 28 45.56 52.09 31.52
CA ASP A 28 44.61 53.17 31.87
C ASP A 28 44.76 54.63 31.38
N PHE A 29 43.59 55.16 30.95
CA PHE A 29 43.10 56.55 30.94
C PHE A 29 43.99 57.70 30.41
N VAL A 30 43.45 58.42 29.41
CA VAL A 30 42.74 59.69 29.67
C VAL A 30 41.76 60.04 28.53
N LYS A 31 40.68 60.73 28.88
CA LYS A 31 39.53 61.13 28.05
C LYS A 31 39.69 62.59 27.58
N ILE A 32 39.54 62.86 26.28
CA ILE A 32 39.43 64.23 25.72
C ILE A 32 38.24 64.30 24.76
N GLY A 33 37.49 65.41 24.80
CA GLY A 33 36.44 65.74 23.84
C GLY A 33 36.03 67.22 23.90
N SER A 34 35.37 67.68 22.82
CA SER A 34 34.58 68.93 22.69
C SER A 34 35.22 70.29 23.06
N SER A 35 35.71 71.01 22.05
CA SER A 35 35.34 72.42 21.68
C SER A 35 36.18 72.81 20.44
N GLU A 36 35.73 73.40 19.33
CA GLU A 36 34.56 74.23 18.92
C GLU A 36 34.89 75.75 18.78
N THR A 37 34.39 76.35 17.69
CA THR A 37 34.40 77.80 17.29
C THR A 37 35.60 78.42 16.54
N ASN A 38 35.30 78.93 15.33
CA ASN A 38 35.83 80.13 14.62
C ASN A 38 37.33 80.16 14.18
N SER A 39 37.76 80.87 13.12
CA SER A 39 37.18 81.95 12.30
C SER A 39 37.71 81.94 10.83
N CYS A 40 37.16 82.80 9.98
CA CYS A 40 37.59 83.16 8.61
C CYS A 40 39.07 83.66 8.49
N ASP A 41 39.69 83.89 7.31
CA ASP A 41 39.15 84.24 5.97
C ASP A 41 40.05 83.90 4.75
N GLU A 42 39.49 84.13 3.55
CA GLU A 42 40.01 84.45 2.19
C GLU A 42 41.53 84.68 1.89
N LEU A 43 42.06 84.74 0.64
CA LEU A 43 41.85 84.14 -0.71
C LEU A 43 42.99 84.69 -1.64
N GLU A 44 43.63 83.83 -2.47
CA GLU A 44 44.40 84.18 -3.71
C GLU A 44 45.60 85.19 -3.55
N THR A 45 46.49 85.52 -4.51
CA THR A 45 46.65 85.22 -5.96
C THR A 45 48.15 85.06 -6.35
N TRP A 46 48.43 84.68 -7.60
CA TRP A 46 49.73 84.39 -8.25
C TRP A 46 50.56 85.60 -8.77
N THR A 47 51.81 85.30 -9.23
CA THR A 47 52.58 85.97 -10.33
C THR A 47 53.09 87.41 -10.13
N SER A 48 54.13 87.93 -10.83
CA SER A 48 55.24 87.34 -11.63
C SER A 48 56.39 88.36 -11.80
N SER A 49 57.45 87.96 -12.53
CA SER A 49 58.65 88.74 -12.88
C SER A 49 58.40 90.04 -13.65
N ASP A 50 59.36 91.00 -13.57
CA ASP A 50 60.28 91.29 -14.69
C ASP A 50 61.46 92.22 -14.30
N ILE A 51 62.42 92.38 -15.22
CA ILE A 51 63.69 93.12 -15.06
C ILE A 51 63.98 93.91 -16.36
N GLU A 52 64.21 95.22 -16.28
CA GLU A 52 64.89 96.01 -17.32
C GLU A 52 65.86 97.08 -16.73
N VAL A 53 66.56 97.82 -17.59
CA VAL A 53 67.96 98.25 -17.35
C VAL A 53 68.27 99.68 -17.82
N ILE A 54 68.95 100.46 -16.97
CA ILE A 54 69.72 101.72 -17.22
C ILE A 54 68.97 102.90 -17.88
N SER A 55 68.88 104.03 -17.15
CA SER A 55 69.41 105.35 -17.60
C SER A 55 69.31 106.42 -16.50
N SER A 56 70.29 107.33 -16.45
CA SER A 56 70.22 108.65 -15.81
C SER A 56 70.18 109.73 -16.90
N PRO A 57 69.65 110.95 -16.68
CA PRO A 57 70.49 112.00 -16.06
C PRO A 57 69.70 113.10 -15.28
N ALA A 58 70.41 114.21 -14.98
CA ALA A 58 69.97 115.53 -14.49
C ALA A 58 69.76 115.73 -12.97
N THR A 59 70.03 116.89 -12.35
CA THR A 59 70.98 118.03 -12.57
C THR A 59 71.00 118.90 -11.27
N ASN A 60 71.87 119.92 -11.20
CA ASN A 60 71.96 121.04 -10.24
C ASN A 60 72.84 120.79 -8.98
N ASP A 61 73.54 121.78 -8.37
CA ASP A 61 74.34 122.94 -8.87
C ASP A 61 75.22 123.50 -7.70
N ASP A 62 75.96 124.60 -7.92
CA ASP A 62 76.69 125.49 -6.97
C ASP A 62 78.17 125.15 -6.57
N SER A 63 78.96 126.16 -6.14
CA SER A 63 80.47 126.21 -6.19
C SER A 63 81.16 127.25 -5.26
N GLU A 64 82.50 127.17 -4.99
CA GLU A 64 83.45 128.31 -4.68
C GLU A 64 84.99 127.95 -4.54
N SER A 65 85.96 128.92 -4.62
CA SER A 65 87.49 128.77 -4.54
C SER A 65 88.27 130.10 -4.16
N ASN A 66 89.61 130.37 -4.12
CA ASN A 66 90.90 129.87 -4.71
C ASN A 66 92.15 129.92 -3.70
N ALA A 67 93.44 130.40 -3.81
CA ALA A 67 94.38 131.18 -4.71
C ALA A 67 95.93 130.96 -4.34
N SER A 68 96.96 131.70 -4.88
CA SER A 68 98.45 131.53 -4.58
C SER A 68 99.49 132.65 -5.01
N HIS A 69 100.81 132.64 -4.59
CA HIS A 69 101.88 133.66 -4.91
C HIS A 69 103.43 133.32 -4.77
N ARG A 70 104.37 134.28 -5.08
CA ARG A 70 105.91 134.33 -5.03
C ARG A 70 106.43 135.86 -4.85
N HIS A 71 107.72 136.33 -4.55
CA HIS A 71 108.41 137.75 -4.72
C HIS A 71 109.10 138.68 -3.54
N SER A 72 109.68 139.95 -3.73
CA SER A 72 110.72 140.73 -2.85
C SER A 72 111.06 142.34 -2.99
N PRO A 73 111.96 143.07 -2.16
CA PRO A 73 112.10 144.61 -1.91
C PRO A 73 113.50 145.50 -2.02
N VAL A 74 113.71 146.74 -1.39
CA VAL A 74 114.71 147.91 -1.73
C VAL A 74 115.46 148.86 -0.61
N LYS A 75 116.17 150.04 -0.88
CA LYS A 75 117.17 150.94 -0.05
C LYS A 75 117.36 152.50 -0.49
N TYR A 76 118.16 153.58 -0.06
CA TYR A 76 119.14 154.18 1.02
C TYR A 76 119.65 155.73 0.81
N HIS A 77 120.45 156.46 1.72
CA HIS A 77 121.54 157.60 1.56
C HIS A 77 121.60 159.06 2.33
N PRO A 78 122.79 159.81 2.57
CA PRO A 78 123.03 161.13 3.38
C PRO A 78 124.15 162.28 2.98
N ASP A 79 124.42 163.45 3.72
CA ASP A 79 125.44 164.61 3.45
C ASP A 79 125.86 165.76 4.56
N HIS A 80 126.89 166.69 4.35
CA HIS A 80 127.19 168.18 4.74
C HIS A 80 128.30 168.82 5.77
N ILE A 81 128.89 170.09 5.60
CA ILE A 81 130.04 170.81 6.40
C ILE A 81 130.27 172.44 6.43
N PRO A 82 131.16 173.15 7.29
CA PRO A 82 131.39 174.67 7.50
C PRO A 82 132.83 175.39 7.84
N SER A 83 133.05 176.76 8.00
CA SER A 83 134.35 177.52 8.47
C SER A 83 134.39 179.12 8.85
N PHE A 84 135.53 179.81 9.30
CA PHE A 84 135.69 181.29 9.81
C PHE A 84 137.14 182.06 9.93
N LEU A 85 137.31 183.42 10.29
CA LEU A 85 138.56 184.29 10.69
C LEU A 85 138.47 185.92 10.96
N SER A 86 139.33 186.69 11.78
CA SER A 86 139.56 188.26 11.87
C SER A 86 140.62 189.00 12.90
N GLY A 87 141.10 190.32 12.84
CA GLY A 87 141.95 191.13 13.89
C GLY A 87 142.62 192.62 13.66
N LEU A 88 143.23 193.43 14.65
CA LEU A 88 143.76 194.91 14.58
C LEU A 88 144.78 195.59 15.70
N GLN A 89 145.40 196.86 15.62
CA GLN A 89 146.23 197.70 16.68
C GLN A 89 146.62 199.27 16.52
N HIS A 90 147.06 200.11 17.57
CA HIS A 90 147.53 201.61 17.57
C HIS A 90 148.49 202.25 18.75
N GLY A 91 148.85 203.61 18.85
CA GLY A 91 149.80 204.37 19.84
C GLY A 91 149.43 205.82 20.49
N PRO A 92 150.03 206.42 21.62
CA PRO A 92 149.36 207.40 22.60
C PRO A 92 150.06 208.67 23.26
N LYS A 93 149.32 209.60 23.98
CA LYS A 93 149.83 210.49 25.11
C LYS A 93 148.78 211.36 25.94
N ASP A 94 148.25 210.90 27.09
CA ASP A 94 147.73 211.70 28.26
C ASP A 94 147.32 210.74 29.42
N PHE A 95 146.83 211.14 30.62
CA PHE A 95 146.43 210.14 31.67
C PHE A 95 145.14 209.39 31.32
N GLU A 96 144.09 210.11 30.93
CA GLU A 96 142.85 209.55 30.35
C GLU A 96 143.19 208.67 29.13
N ASP A 97 144.11 209.16 28.30
CA ASP A 97 144.58 208.49 27.10
C ASP A 97 145.51 207.29 27.39
N LEU A 98 146.16 207.23 28.56
CA LEU A 98 146.95 206.09 29.03
C LEU A 98 146.02 204.98 29.52
N LEU A 99 144.92 205.32 30.20
CA LEU A 99 143.84 204.39 30.51
C LEU A 99 143.19 203.85 29.22
N LYS A 100 142.82 204.73 28.28
CA LYS A 100 142.40 204.28 26.94
C LYS A 100 143.46 203.40 26.28
N LYS A 101 144.75 203.73 26.39
CA LYS A 101 145.78 202.93 25.72
C LYS A 101 146.04 201.58 26.36
N ILE A 102 145.91 201.47 27.67
CA ILE A 102 145.93 200.17 28.35
C ILE A 102 144.74 199.33 27.89
N VAL A 103 143.54 199.92 27.75
CA VAL A 103 142.35 199.23 27.19
C VAL A 103 142.55 198.85 25.71
N GLU A 104 143.09 199.73 24.88
CA GLU A 104 143.36 199.49 23.45
C GLU A 104 144.48 198.46 23.24
N LEU A 105 145.54 198.48 24.06
CA LEU A 105 146.58 197.45 24.07
C LEU A 105 146.04 196.10 24.56
N ASN A 106 145.21 196.07 25.60
CA ASN A 106 144.58 194.83 26.10
C ASN A 106 143.62 194.23 25.05
N SER A 107 142.84 195.09 24.38
CA SER A 107 141.97 194.72 23.24
C SER A 107 142.77 194.12 22.08
N THR A 108 143.88 194.75 21.71
CA THR A 108 144.70 194.35 20.55
C THR A 108 145.61 193.17 20.86
N VAL A 109 146.00 192.96 22.13
CA VAL A 109 146.57 191.70 22.63
C VAL A 109 145.55 190.57 22.53
N LYS A 110 144.33 190.73 23.09
CA LYS A 110 143.26 189.71 22.96
C LYS A 110 142.92 189.37 21.51
N SER A 111 142.91 190.37 20.63
CA SER A 111 142.74 190.17 19.18
C SER A 111 143.86 189.31 18.58
N ARG A 112 145.13 189.55 18.96
CA ARG A 112 146.29 188.76 18.55
C ARG A 112 146.30 187.35 19.14
N GLU A 113 145.94 187.19 20.41
CA GLU A 113 145.79 185.88 21.08
C GLU A 113 144.74 185.02 20.38
N SER A 114 143.56 185.58 20.11
CA SER A 114 142.52 184.90 19.31
C SER A 114 143.02 184.53 17.91
N LYS A 115 143.79 185.40 17.24
CA LYS A 115 144.38 185.13 15.92
C LYS A 115 145.42 184.01 15.96
N ILE A 116 146.21 183.90 17.03
CA ILE A 116 147.18 182.81 17.23
C ILE A 116 146.46 181.49 17.50
N ILE A 117 145.37 181.49 18.27
CA ILE A 117 144.55 180.30 18.51
C ILE A 117 143.92 179.79 17.20
N ASP A 118 143.33 180.69 16.39
CA ASP A 118 142.77 180.34 15.07
C ASP A 118 143.82 179.69 14.15
N LEU A 119 145.03 180.27 14.07
CA LEU A 119 146.11 179.79 13.21
C LEU A 119 146.71 178.48 13.72
N SER A 120 146.85 178.32 15.05
CA SER A 120 147.26 177.06 15.68
C SER A 120 146.29 175.93 15.31
N LYS A 121 144.97 176.20 15.41
CA LYS A 121 143.93 175.23 15.08
C LYS A 121 143.97 174.81 13.60
N LYS A 122 144.05 175.76 12.67
CA LYS A 122 144.18 175.47 11.22
C LYS A 122 145.48 174.73 10.88
N ASN A 123 146.57 174.99 11.59
CA ASN A 123 147.84 174.29 11.37
C ASN A 123 147.77 172.83 11.88
N ALA A 124 147.07 172.56 12.98
CA ALA A 124 146.80 171.21 13.47
C ALA A 124 145.88 170.43 12.50
N GLU A 125 144.83 171.06 11.98
CA GLU A 125 143.93 170.47 10.96
C GLU A 125 144.70 170.12 9.67
N LEU A 126 145.57 171.02 9.18
CA LEU A 126 146.43 170.75 8.01
C LEU A 126 147.49 169.66 8.26
N ALA A 127 147.99 169.52 9.50
CA ALA A 127 148.91 168.44 9.86
C ALA A 127 148.20 167.08 9.88
N ALA A 128 146.97 167.00 10.41
CA ALA A 128 146.16 165.79 10.40
C ALA A 128 145.88 165.31 8.97
N ASN A 129 145.37 166.20 8.10
CA ASN A 129 145.06 165.87 6.71
C ASN A 129 146.30 165.41 5.92
N ASN A 130 147.48 165.98 6.17
CA ASN A 130 148.74 165.52 5.55
C ASN A 130 149.17 164.12 6.02
N SER A 131 148.84 163.74 7.26
CA SER A 131 149.11 162.39 7.77
C SER A 131 148.15 161.35 7.16
N GLU A 132 146.90 161.71 6.94
CA GLU A 132 145.89 160.83 6.36
C GLU A 132 146.11 160.60 4.84
N MET A 133 146.40 161.66 4.08
CA MET A 133 146.70 161.52 2.65
C MET A 133 147.94 160.65 2.37
N LYS A 134 148.89 160.58 3.32
CA LYS A 134 150.04 159.66 3.22
C LYS A 134 149.66 158.21 3.47
N SER A 135 148.90 157.91 4.52
CA SER A 135 148.52 156.51 4.82
C SER A 135 147.65 155.91 3.71
N GLN A 136 146.80 156.71 3.07
CA GLN A 136 146.02 156.29 1.90
C GLN A 136 146.91 155.99 0.67
N LEU A 137 147.99 156.75 0.45
CA LEU A 137 148.91 156.54 -0.67
C LEU A 137 149.79 155.30 -0.48
N ASP A 138 150.31 155.09 0.73
CA ASP A 138 151.16 153.94 1.06
C ASP A 138 150.37 152.61 1.04
N TYR A 139 149.08 152.65 1.40
CA TYR A 139 148.18 151.49 1.30
C TYR A 139 147.87 151.09 -0.16
N LEU A 140 147.83 152.05 -1.09
CA LEU A 140 147.55 151.76 -2.51
C LEU A 140 148.80 151.30 -3.31
N ASN A 141 149.99 151.71 -2.91
CA ASN A 141 151.24 151.35 -3.60
C ASN A 141 151.90 150.05 -3.10
N SER A 142 151.40 149.43 -2.03
CA SER A 142 152.02 148.23 -1.42
C SER A 142 151.28 146.92 -1.78
N SER A 143 152.02 146.01 -2.43
CA SER A 143 151.74 144.59 -2.76
C SER A 143 150.46 144.19 -3.51
N ASN A 144 149.29 144.71 -3.14
CA ASN A 144 148.00 144.02 -3.33
C ASN A 144 147.59 143.78 -4.81
N LEU A 145 147.84 144.74 -5.70
CA LEU A 145 147.27 144.73 -7.05
C LEU A 145 147.88 143.66 -7.98
N ASN A 146 149.13 143.24 -7.76
CA ASN A 146 149.85 142.34 -8.67
C ASN A 146 149.52 140.85 -8.42
N GLU A 147 149.08 140.52 -7.21
CA GLU A 147 148.76 139.15 -6.79
C GLU A 147 147.36 138.73 -7.27
N GLU A 148 146.38 139.65 -7.25
CA GLU A 148 145.01 139.40 -7.75
C GLU A 148 144.97 138.96 -9.23
N TYR A 149 145.75 139.60 -10.12
CA TYR A 149 145.76 139.26 -11.54
C TYR A 149 146.26 137.83 -11.78
N THR A 150 147.27 137.41 -11.02
CA THR A 150 147.84 136.06 -11.09
C THR A 150 146.81 135.01 -10.63
N GLN A 151 146.07 135.29 -9.54
CA GLN A 151 145.00 134.41 -9.07
C GLN A 151 143.79 134.35 -10.03
N ARG A 152 143.41 135.48 -10.65
CA ARG A 152 142.35 135.52 -11.67
C ARG A 152 142.69 134.67 -12.89
N LEU A 153 143.93 134.71 -13.38
CA LEU A 153 144.34 133.90 -14.52
C LEU A 153 144.32 132.40 -14.20
N ALA A 154 144.88 132.00 -13.03
CA ALA A 154 144.90 130.61 -12.59
C ALA A 154 143.49 130.02 -12.32
N THR A 155 142.54 130.84 -11.87
CA THR A 155 141.15 130.40 -11.66
C THR A 155 140.34 130.31 -12.97
N MET A 156 140.65 131.14 -13.97
CA MET A 156 140.07 131.00 -15.31
C MET A 156 140.57 129.75 -16.04
N GLU A 157 141.88 129.45 -15.97
CA GLU A 157 142.46 128.23 -16.56
C GLU A 157 141.84 126.96 -15.97
N LYS A 158 141.69 126.89 -14.63
CA LYS A 158 141.01 125.76 -13.96
C LYS A 158 139.56 125.57 -14.44
N LYS A 159 138.83 126.67 -14.67
CA LYS A 159 137.45 126.62 -15.22
C LYS A 159 137.44 126.12 -16.67
N PHE A 160 138.40 126.55 -17.50
CA PHE A 160 138.50 126.11 -18.89
C PHE A 160 138.78 124.60 -19.00
N GLN A 161 139.74 124.08 -18.21
CA GLN A 161 140.01 122.65 -18.14
C GLN A 161 138.83 121.84 -17.58
N GLN A 162 138.03 122.41 -16.68
CA GLN A 162 136.81 121.76 -16.20
C GLN A 162 135.73 121.71 -17.29
N ALA A 163 135.49 122.81 -18.02
CA ALA A 163 134.56 122.83 -19.14
C ALA A 163 134.93 121.81 -20.24
N ILE A 164 136.23 121.58 -20.50
CA ILE A 164 136.68 120.52 -21.42
C ILE A 164 136.27 119.13 -20.90
N ARG A 165 136.53 118.83 -19.63
CA ARG A 165 136.17 117.53 -19.02
C ARG A 165 134.65 117.31 -19.02
N GLU A 166 133.87 118.34 -18.72
CA GLU A 166 132.41 118.29 -18.74
C GLU A 166 131.88 118.09 -20.17
N LYS A 167 132.46 118.77 -21.18
CA LYS A 167 132.11 118.57 -22.60
C LYS A 167 132.41 117.14 -23.06
N ASP A 168 133.55 116.57 -22.71
CA ASP A 168 133.91 115.19 -23.09
C ASP A 168 133.09 114.13 -22.31
N GLN A 169 132.67 114.43 -21.08
CA GLN A 169 131.75 113.58 -20.32
C GLN A 169 130.33 113.60 -20.92
N LEU A 170 129.81 114.77 -21.29
CA LEU A 170 128.53 114.92 -21.98
C LEU A 170 128.57 114.28 -23.38
N GLN A 171 129.69 114.37 -24.10
CA GLN A 171 129.88 113.68 -25.37
C GLN A 171 129.76 112.15 -25.20
N LYS A 172 130.41 111.57 -24.18
CA LYS A 172 130.27 110.13 -23.88
C LYS A 172 128.83 109.73 -23.54
N GLN A 173 128.10 110.54 -22.76
CA GLN A 173 126.68 110.28 -22.46
C GLN A 173 125.80 110.39 -23.71
N LEU A 174 126.06 111.37 -24.58
CA LEU A 174 125.37 111.52 -25.86
C LEU A 174 125.62 110.32 -26.78
N ASP A 175 126.85 109.82 -26.85
CA ASP A 175 127.19 108.67 -27.70
C ASP A 175 126.69 107.34 -27.11
N GLN A 176 126.53 107.23 -25.78
CA GLN A 176 125.78 106.13 -25.14
C GLN A 176 124.28 106.20 -25.50
N ASN A 177 123.67 107.39 -25.47
CA ASN A 177 122.26 107.59 -25.84
C ASN A 177 121.99 107.43 -27.35
N LYS A 178 123.01 107.45 -28.20
CA LYS A 178 122.93 107.14 -29.64
C LYS A 178 122.77 105.64 -29.96
N ASN A 179 122.62 104.76 -28.95
CA ASN A 179 122.23 103.36 -29.15
C ASN A 179 120.75 103.19 -29.58
N THR A 180 120.26 104.05 -30.48
CA THR A 180 118.89 104.04 -31.02
C THR A 180 118.54 102.70 -31.69
N ALA A 181 119.53 101.96 -32.19
CA ALA A 181 119.35 100.60 -32.70
C ALA A 181 118.92 99.60 -31.60
N GLN A 182 119.51 99.67 -30.40
CA GLN A 182 119.14 98.80 -29.28
C GLN A 182 117.71 99.09 -28.79
N PHE A 183 117.33 100.37 -28.77
CA PHE A 183 115.96 100.76 -28.43
C PHE A 183 114.93 100.32 -29.49
N LYS A 184 115.28 100.31 -30.79
CA LYS A 184 114.40 99.78 -31.85
C LYS A 184 114.17 98.28 -31.70
N VAL A 185 115.23 97.49 -31.56
CA VAL A 185 115.11 96.04 -31.34
C VAL A 185 114.27 95.75 -30.09
N LEU A 186 114.52 96.45 -28.98
CA LEU A 186 113.73 96.29 -27.75
C LEU A 186 112.26 96.75 -27.88
N ILE A 187 111.91 97.58 -28.87
CA ILE A 187 110.52 97.92 -29.20
C ILE A 187 109.91 96.81 -30.07
N GLU A 188 110.62 96.35 -31.10
CA GLU A 188 110.21 95.27 -31.99
C GLU A 188 109.99 93.94 -31.22
N ASP A 189 110.85 93.63 -30.25
CA ASP A 189 110.70 92.51 -29.30
C ASP A 189 109.44 92.67 -28.43
N LYS A 190 109.17 93.89 -27.94
CA LYS A 190 107.99 94.17 -27.09
C LYS A 190 106.69 94.16 -27.87
N ASP A 191 106.67 94.69 -29.08
CA ASP A 191 105.50 94.64 -29.96
C ASP A 191 105.22 93.20 -30.43
N SER A 192 106.27 92.39 -30.62
CA SER A 192 106.14 90.95 -30.86
C SER A 192 105.54 90.24 -29.64
N LEU A 193 106.04 90.50 -28.42
CA LEU A 193 105.47 89.96 -27.19
C LEU A 193 104.02 90.43 -26.95
N ILE A 194 103.70 91.69 -27.24
CA ILE A 194 102.32 92.22 -27.17
C ILE A 194 101.42 91.50 -28.18
N LYS A 195 101.93 91.16 -29.36
CA LYS A 195 101.19 90.38 -30.35
C LYS A 195 100.97 88.94 -29.87
N GLU A 196 101.99 88.25 -29.36
CA GLU A 196 101.86 86.89 -28.84
C GLU A 196 100.87 86.83 -27.66
N LEU A 197 100.92 87.77 -26.72
CA LEU A 197 99.97 87.91 -25.61
C LEU A 197 98.55 88.26 -26.08
N ARG A 198 98.39 88.96 -27.21
CA ARG A 198 97.06 89.21 -27.83
C ARG A 198 96.53 87.96 -28.51
N ASP A 199 97.36 87.24 -29.27
CA ASP A 199 96.99 85.99 -29.94
C ASP A 199 96.66 84.90 -28.90
N GLU A 200 97.36 84.87 -27.76
CA GLU A 200 97.04 84.04 -26.59
C GLU A 200 95.75 84.50 -25.90
N GLY A 201 95.59 85.81 -25.66
CA GLY A 201 94.36 86.38 -25.10
C GLY A 201 93.12 86.09 -25.96
N GLU A 202 93.24 86.09 -27.29
CA GLU A 202 92.16 85.73 -28.21
C GLU A 202 91.87 84.22 -28.16
N LYS A 203 92.91 83.36 -28.10
CA LYS A 203 92.74 81.90 -27.92
C LYS A 203 92.05 81.60 -26.58
N LEU A 204 92.47 82.22 -25.49
CA LEU A 204 91.87 82.08 -24.17
C LEU A 204 90.43 82.62 -24.13
N SER A 205 90.15 83.75 -24.78
CA SER A 205 88.78 84.28 -24.93
C SER A 205 87.86 83.32 -25.68
N LYS A 206 88.33 82.76 -26.81
CA LYS A 206 87.61 81.74 -27.58
C LYS A 206 87.40 80.46 -26.76
N GLN A 207 88.43 79.97 -26.07
CA GLN A 207 88.31 78.81 -25.17
C GLN A 207 87.30 79.07 -24.05
N HIS A 208 87.39 80.20 -23.36
CA HIS A 208 86.44 80.59 -22.32
C HIS A 208 85.01 80.71 -22.84
N LEU A 209 84.80 81.24 -24.04
CA LEU A 209 83.48 81.27 -24.71
C LEU A 209 82.96 79.85 -25.01
N THR A 210 83.80 78.96 -25.54
CA THR A 210 83.39 77.56 -25.77
C THR A 210 83.07 76.83 -24.46
N LEU A 211 83.89 76.98 -23.42
CA LEU A 211 83.66 76.43 -22.09
C LEU A 211 82.38 76.99 -21.46
N ASN A 212 82.13 78.29 -21.56
CA ASN A 212 80.90 78.93 -21.06
C ASN A 212 79.64 78.37 -21.77
N ASN A 213 79.73 78.15 -23.09
CA ASN A 213 78.65 77.54 -23.88
C ASN A 213 78.47 76.04 -23.58
N ILE A 214 79.55 75.30 -23.29
CA ILE A 214 79.48 73.92 -22.81
C ILE A 214 78.83 73.88 -21.42
N ILE A 215 79.23 74.74 -20.48
CA ILE A 215 78.62 74.85 -19.14
C ILE A 215 77.14 75.18 -19.23
N LYS A 216 76.73 76.07 -20.15
CA LYS A 216 75.30 76.35 -20.43
C LYS A 216 74.56 75.10 -20.92
N LYS A 217 75.12 74.36 -21.88
CA LYS A 217 74.53 73.09 -22.38
C LYS A 217 74.43 72.04 -21.28
N LEU A 218 75.48 71.87 -20.46
CA LEU A 218 75.50 70.94 -19.34
C LEU A 218 74.45 71.30 -18.29
N ARG A 219 74.29 72.59 -17.92
CA ARG A 219 73.23 73.05 -17.01
C ARG A 219 71.81 72.83 -17.54
N VAL A 220 71.60 72.92 -18.86
CA VAL A 220 70.31 72.59 -19.47
C VAL A 220 70.06 71.08 -19.40
N ALA A 221 71.03 70.26 -19.81
CA ALA A 221 70.93 68.80 -19.74
C ALA A 221 70.78 68.27 -18.30
N GLU A 222 71.43 68.91 -17.32
CA GLU A 222 71.28 68.66 -15.89
C GLU A 222 69.86 69.01 -15.42
N LYS A 223 69.33 70.19 -15.80
CA LYS A 223 67.96 70.60 -15.46
C LYS A 223 66.90 69.71 -16.13
N GLU A 224 67.17 69.16 -17.30
CA GLU A 224 66.30 68.18 -17.99
C GLU A 224 66.40 66.79 -17.36
N SER A 225 67.61 66.34 -17.01
CA SER A 225 67.85 65.12 -16.25
C SER A 225 67.13 65.16 -14.91
N LEU A 226 67.26 66.24 -14.13
CA LEU A 226 66.53 66.45 -12.87
C LEU A 226 65.00 66.42 -13.06
N LYS A 227 64.47 66.98 -14.15
CA LYS A 227 63.04 66.85 -14.50
C LYS A 227 62.63 65.40 -14.78
N THR A 228 63.46 64.62 -15.49
CA THR A 228 63.15 63.20 -15.74
C THR A 228 63.29 62.33 -14.49
N ILE A 229 64.32 62.56 -13.67
CA ILE A 229 64.52 61.90 -12.37
C ILE A 229 63.32 62.15 -11.46
N ASN A 230 62.83 63.39 -11.37
CA ASN A 230 61.65 63.69 -10.56
C ASN A 230 60.38 63.01 -11.13
N LYS A 231 60.15 63.06 -12.45
CA LYS A 231 59.04 62.31 -13.08
C LYS A 231 59.08 60.81 -12.76
N TYR A 232 60.26 60.19 -12.81
CA TYR A 232 60.40 58.77 -12.49
C TYR A 232 60.23 58.48 -10.99
N LYS A 233 60.64 59.40 -10.09
CA LYS A 233 60.32 59.32 -8.65
C LYS A 233 58.82 59.42 -8.40
N ASP A 234 58.13 60.39 -9.01
CA ASP A 234 56.68 60.56 -8.88
C ASP A 234 55.92 59.30 -9.37
N GLN A 235 56.41 58.67 -10.44
CA GLN A 235 55.87 57.41 -10.96
C GLN A 235 56.18 56.23 -10.03
N GLN A 236 57.43 56.12 -9.54
CA GLN A 236 57.84 55.09 -8.58
C GLN A 236 57.04 55.18 -7.28
N GLU A 237 56.77 56.38 -6.77
CA GLU A 237 55.94 56.57 -5.58
C GLU A 237 54.49 56.15 -5.84
N LYS A 238 53.88 56.59 -6.95
CA LYS A 238 52.51 56.19 -7.32
C LYS A 238 52.36 54.67 -7.45
N LEU A 239 53.29 54.01 -8.13
CA LEU A 239 53.31 52.55 -8.26
C LEU A 239 53.55 51.87 -6.89
N SER A 240 54.39 52.44 -6.02
CA SER A 240 54.60 51.92 -4.67
C SER A 240 53.33 52.03 -3.81
N GLN A 241 52.63 53.17 -3.86
CA GLN A 241 51.34 53.34 -3.19
C GLN A 241 50.26 52.40 -3.75
N GLU A 242 50.25 52.16 -5.06
CA GLU A 242 49.33 51.22 -5.71
C GLU A 242 49.61 49.77 -5.30
N VAL A 243 50.88 49.34 -5.29
CA VAL A 243 51.31 48.05 -4.76
C VAL A 243 50.91 47.88 -3.29
N GLU A 244 51.07 48.91 -2.45
CA GLU A 244 50.61 48.86 -1.05
C GLU A 244 49.08 48.81 -0.89
N ARG A 245 48.32 49.47 -1.77
CA ARG A 245 46.85 49.32 -1.82
C ARG A 245 46.45 47.90 -2.22
N ILE A 246 47.10 47.35 -3.25
CA ILE A 246 46.84 45.98 -3.75
C ILE A 246 47.20 44.94 -2.69
N LYS A 247 48.37 45.03 -2.03
CA LYS A 247 48.75 44.15 -0.92
C LYS A 247 47.72 44.15 0.21
N LYS A 248 47.24 45.32 0.62
CA LYS A 248 46.22 45.46 1.67
C LYS A 248 44.88 44.87 1.25
N SER A 249 44.48 45.08 -0.02
CA SER A 249 43.29 44.43 -0.58
C SER A 249 43.42 42.92 -0.74
N LEU A 250 44.64 42.41 -0.96
CA LEU A 250 44.92 40.97 -1.05
C LEU A 250 44.85 40.33 0.34
N ALA A 251 45.56 40.87 1.33
CA ALA A 251 45.51 40.37 2.71
C ALA A 251 44.09 40.39 3.30
N ALA A 252 43.29 41.42 2.98
CA ALA A 252 41.87 41.47 3.38
C ALA A 252 41.01 40.40 2.70
N LYS A 253 41.35 39.97 1.47
CA LYS A 253 40.70 38.84 0.78
C LYS A 253 41.17 37.50 1.34
N GLU A 254 42.46 37.32 1.57
CA GLU A 254 43.02 36.10 2.20
C GLU A 254 42.39 35.85 3.57
N GLU A 255 42.19 36.89 4.39
CA GLU A 255 41.54 36.74 5.70
C GLU A 255 40.03 36.47 5.58
N MET A 256 39.35 37.06 4.60
CA MET A 256 37.95 36.71 4.27
C MET A 256 37.84 35.25 3.80
N GLU A 257 38.77 34.78 2.96
CA GLU A 257 38.82 33.39 2.47
C GLU A 257 39.11 32.41 3.62
N ARG A 258 40.03 32.74 4.55
CA ARG A 258 40.23 31.96 5.79
C ARG A 258 38.96 31.87 6.63
N SER A 259 38.27 33.00 6.84
CA SER A 259 37.01 33.03 7.58
C SER A 259 35.91 32.21 6.90
N GLN A 260 35.83 32.24 5.56
CA GLN A 260 34.91 31.41 4.78
C GLN A 260 35.28 29.93 4.87
N ILE A 261 36.56 29.56 4.79
CA ILE A 261 37.04 28.18 4.97
C ILE A 261 36.71 27.68 6.38
N GLU A 262 36.88 28.51 7.42
CA GLU A 262 36.51 28.12 8.78
C GLU A 262 34.99 27.94 8.92
N ALA A 263 34.19 28.86 8.38
CA ALA A 263 32.73 28.71 8.37
C ALA A 263 32.28 27.44 7.62
N ILE A 264 32.90 27.12 6.48
CA ILE A 264 32.65 25.89 5.73
C ILE A 264 33.07 24.66 6.55
N HIS A 265 34.20 24.68 7.25
CA HIS A 265 34.60 23.59 8.15
C HIS A 265 33.65 23.42 9.34
N GLN A 266 33.17 24.51 9.95
CA GLN A 266 32.19 24.46 11.04
C GLN A 266 30.85 23.89 10.55
N LEU A 267 30.33 24.35 9.41
CA LEU A 267 29.12 23.81 8.77
C LEU A 267 29.28 22.35 8.36
N THR A 268 30.42 21.97 7.75
CA THR A 268 30.71 20.58 7.37
C THR A 268 30.76 19.67 8.59
N LYS A 269 31.38 20.11 9.68
CA LYS A 269 31.41 19.38 10.96
C LYS A 269 30.01 19.25 11.59
N SER A 270 29.15 20.26 11.44
CA SER A 270 27.76 20.20 11.89
C SER A 270 26.94 19.22 11.05
N ASN A 271 27.06 19.26 9.72
CA ASN A 271 26.40 18.30 8.82
C ASN A 271 26.86 16.87 9.12
N GLN A 272 28.16 16.61 9.27
CA GLN A 272 28.68 15.30 9.67
C GLN A 272 28.20 14.83 11.04
N ASN A 273 27.72 15.71 11.92
CA ASN A 273 27.08 15.32 13.18
C ASN A 273 25.60 15.01 12.96
N PHE A 274 24.87 15.85 12.21
CA PHE A 274 23.47 15.60 11.84
C PHE A 274 23.29 14.34 10.97
N GLU A 275 24.26 14.00 10.11
CA GLU A 275 24.31 12.75 9.35
C GLU A 275 24.44 11.54 10.27
N LYS A 276 25.34 11.59 11.26
CA LYS A 276 25.47 10.52 12.27
C LYS A 276 24.22 10.41 13.14
N GLU A 277 23.60 11.53 13.50
CA GLU A 277 22.35 11.56 14.25
C GLU A 277 21.20 10.97 13.44
N ASN A 278 21.07 11.31 12.14
CA ASN A 278 20.11 10.69 11.23
C ASN A 278 20.35 9.17 11.09
N ILE A 279 21.60 8.72 10.92
CA ILE A 279 21.92 7.28 10.84
C ILE A 279 21.53 6.57 12.15
N ASN A 280 21.80 7.19 13.31
CA ASN A 280 21.38 6.65 14.60
C ASN A 280 19.85 6.61 14.73
N LEU A 281 19.13 7.68 14.37
CA LEU A 281 17.67 7.76 14.41
C LEU A 281 17.00 6.77 13.45
N LEU A 282 17.52 6.62 12.23
CA LEU A 282 17.08 5.59 11.27
C LEU A 282 17.26 4.19 11.88
N SER A 283 18.42 3.89 12.46
CA SER A 283 18.63 2.60 13.14
C SER A 283 17.67 2.38 14.32
N GLN A 284 17.29 3.44 15.05
CA GLN A 284 16.28 3.34 16.11
C GLN A 284 14.88 3.10 15.53
N VAL A 285 14.52 3.75 14.42
CA VAL A 285 13.25 3.51 13.70
C VAL A 285 13.19 2.08 13.14
N ASP A 286 14.28 1.53 12.59
CA ASP A 286 14.34 0.15 12.11
C ASP A 286 14.20 -0.87 13.27
N ASN A 287 14.84 -0.61 14.42
CA ASN A 287 14.68 -1.43 15.63
C ASN A 287 13.24 -1.36 16.20
N LEU A 288 12.64 -0.17 16.24
CA LEU A 288 11.24 0.00 16.67
C LEU A 288 10.25 -0.62 15.66
N THR A 289 10.54 -0.58 14.37
CA THR A 289 9.72 -1.18 13.32
C THR A 289 9.80 -2.70 13.35
N SER A 290 10.99 -3.28 13.52
CA SER A 290 11.16 -4.74 13.65
C SER A 290 10.52 -5.31 14.93
N THR A 291 10.57 -4.56 16.04
CA THR A 291 9.86 -4.95 17.27
C THR A 291 8.34 -4.78 17.15
N LEU A 292 7.84 -3.72 16.49
CA LEU A 292 6.42 -3.58 16.14
C LEU A 292 5.92 -4.73 15.25
N ILE A 293 6.65 -5.08 14.19
CA ILE A 293 6.30 -6.22 13.31
C ILE A 293 6.28 -7.53 14.09
N SER A 294 7.22 -7.72 15.02
CA SER A 294 7.29 -8.91 15.87
C SER A 294 6.09 -8.99 16.83
N LEU A 295 5.75 -7.88 17.49
CA LEU A 295 4.57 -7.78 18.37
C LEU A 295 3.26 -7.92 17.59
N GLN A 296 3.15 -7.36 16.39
CA GLN A 296 1.99 -7.49 15.52
C GLN A 296 1.78 -8.93 15.07
N LYS A 297 2.86 -9.66 14.77
CA LYS A 297 2.83 -11.10 14.48
C LYS A 297 2.43 -11.93 15.70
N GLU A 298 2.89 -11.56 16.91
CA GLU A 298 2.48 -12.21 18.16
C GLU A 298 0.99 -11.95 18.48
N ILE A 299 0.50 -10.73 18.25
CA ILE A 299 -0.91 -10.35 18.38
C ILE A 299 -1.75 -11.17 17.39
N GLN A 300 -1.39 -11.21 16.11
CA GLN A 300 -2.09 -12.02 15.10
C GLN A 300 -2.13 -13.50 15.47
N GLY A 301 -1.02 -14.06 15.98
CA GLY A 301 -0.99 -15.46 16.46
C GLY A 301 -1.89 -15.71 17.68
N LYS A 302 -2.06 -14.71 18.56
CA LYS A 302 -3.03 -14.77 19.67
C LYS A 302 -4.47 -14.56 19.20
N GLU A 303 -4.72 -13.72 18.20
CA GLU A 303 -6.03 -13.53 17.59
C GLU A 303 -6.51 -14.82 16.89
N THR A 304 -5.64 -15.51 16.13
CA THR A 304 -5.97 -16.80 15.53
C THR A 304 -6.24 -17.86 16.60
N ALA A 305 -5.41 -17.96 17.64
CA ALA A 305 -5.63 -18.89 18.74
C ALA A 305 -6.93 -18.59 19.52
N VAL A 306 -7.31 -17.31 19.67
CA VAL A 306 -8.59 -16.92 20.28
C VAL A 306 -9.79 -17.22 19.37
N LEU A 307 -9.62 -17.17 18.03
CA LEU A 307 -10.65 -17.59 17.09
C LEU A 307 -10.84 -19.12 17.08
N GLU A 308 -9.75 -19.89 17.14
CA GLU A 308 -9.76 -21.35 17.31
C GLU A 308 -10.44 -21.73 18.64
N LEU A 309 -9.99 -21.19 19.77
CA LEU A 309 -10.62 -21.44 21.08
C LEU A 309 -12.10 -21.00 21.14
N LYS A 310 -12.52 -19.99 20.37
CA LYS A 310 -13.94 -19.61 20.22
C LYS A 310 -14.72 -20.63 19.39
N LYS A 311 -14.13 -21.17 18.32
CA LYS A 311 -14.71 -22.24 17.50
C LYS A 311 -14.88 -23.51 18.35
N ASP A 312 -13.83 -23.94 19.03
CA ASP A 312 -13.84 -25.11 19.92
C ASP A 312 -14.84 -24.93 21.06
N SER A 313 -14.92 -23.73 21.66
CA SER A 313 -15.93 -23.39 22.67
C SER A 313 -17.36 -23.41 22.13
N ASN A 314 -17.58 -23.16 20.84
CA ASN A 314 -18.91 -23.21 20.24
C ASN A 314 -19.29 -24.65 19.82
N GLU A 315 -18.32 -25.44 19.36
CA GLU A 315 -18.49 -26.88 19.12
C GLU A 315 -18.77 -27.62 20.42
N LEU A 316 -18.06 -27.30 21.52
CA LEU A 316 -18.36 -27.82 22.86
C LEU A 316 -19.77 -27.46 23.34
N LYS A 317 -20.25 -26.22 23.13
CA LYS A 317 -21.64 -25.83 23.46
C LYS A 317 -22.68 -26.59 22.64
N LEU A 318 -22.38 -26.90 21.37
CA LEU A 318 -23.27 -27.69 20.52
C LEU A 318 -23.33 -29.14 21.03
N ILE A 319 -22.18 -29.75 21.33
CA ILE A 319 -22.09 -31.10 21.91
C ILE A 319 -22.77 -31.15 23.29
N GLU A 320 -22.64 -30.12 24.12
CA GLU A 320 -23.31 -30.03 25.42
C GLU A 320 -24.83 -29.91 25.28
N LYS A 321 -25.33 -29.17 24.28
CA LYS A 321 -26.76 -29.14 23.96
C LYS A 321 -27.25 -30.49 23.43
N ASP A 322 -26.55 -31.10 22.48
CA ASP A 322 -26.91 -32.42 21.94
C ASP A 322 -26.92 -33.49 23.04
N LYS A 323 -26.00 -33.39 24.01
CA LYS A 323 -26.00 -34.20 25.24
C LYS A 323 -27.23 -33.96 26.10
N GLN A 324 -27.64 -32.70 26.32
CA GLN A 324 -28.87 -32.37 27.08
C GLN A 324 -30.13 -32.88 26.36
N ASP A 325 -30.26 -32.66 25.04
CA ASP A 325 -31.35 -33.17 24.21
C ASP A 325 -31.39 -34.73 24.24
N LEU A 326 -30.24 -35.41 24.33
CA LEU A 326 -30.16 -36.87 24.51
C LEU A 326 -30.52 -37.32 25.93
N GLU A 327 -30.05 -36.64 26.97
CA GLU A 327 -30.38 -36.94 28.37
C GLU A 327 -31.88 -36.75 28.64
N GLU A 328 -32.53 -35.73 28.06
CA GLU A 328 -33.99 -35.55 28.16
C GLU A 328 -34.76 -36.66 27.43
N ARG A 329 -34.31 -37.06 26.23
CA ARG A 329 -34.91 -38.20 25.50
C ARG A 329 -34.77 -39.51 26.27
N LEU A 330 -33.62 -39.75 26.92
CA LEU A 330 -33.38 -40.94 27.72
C LEU A 330 -34.25 -40.92 28.99
N LEU A 331 -34.34 -39.78 29.68
CA LEU A 331 -35.23 -39.60 30.83
C LEU A 331 -36.71 -39.83 30.46
N ASN A 332 -37.17 -39.28 29.33
CA ASN A 332 -38.55 -39.46 28.88
C ASN A 332 -38.83 -40.89 28.38
N LYS A 333 -37.81 -41.60 27.86
CA LYS A 333 -37.92 -43.04 27.59
C LYS A 333 -37.98 -43.88 28.88
N ASN A 334 -37.20 -43.54 29.90
CA ASN A 334 -37.25 -44.24 31.19
C ASN A 334 -38.61 -44.08 31.87
N LYS A 335 -39.15 -42.85 31.95
CA LYS A 335 -40.53 -42.60 32.43
C LYS A 335 -41.56 -43.45 31.68
N HIS A 336 -41.45 -43.54 30.35
CA HIS A 336 -42.38 -44.34 29.56
C HIS A 336 -42.21 -45.85 29.80
N CYS A 337 -40.99 -46.34 30.05
CA CYS A 337 -40.78 -47.71 30.50
C CYS A 337 -41.41 -47.95 31.88
N GLU A 338 -41.24 -47.04 32.84
CA GLU A 338 -41.88 -47.09 34.17
C GLU A 338 -43.42 -47.12 34.07
N GLU A 339 -44.01 -46.25 33.22
CA GLU A 339 -45.45 -46.26 32.90
C GLU A 339 -45.90 -47.61 32.33
N MET A 340 -45.16 -48.18 31.37
CA MET A 340 -45.46 -49.48 30.78
C MET A 340 -45.29 -50.62 31.78
N GLU A 341 -44.30 -50.57 32.67
CA GLU A 341 -44.14 -51.55 33.75
C GLU A 341 -45.31 -51.50 34.74
N ILE A 342 -45.79 -50.30 35.09
CA ILE A 342 -47.00 -50.10 35.91
C ILE A 342 -48.24 -50.68 35.20
N VAL A 343 -48.41 -50.42 33.91
CA VAL A 343 -49.52 -50.99 33.10
C VAL A 343 -49.43 -52.52 33.04
N ILE A 344 -48.24 -53.08 32.78
CA ILE A 344 -47.99 -54.53 32.76
C ILE A 344 -48.25 -55.16 34.14
N SER A 345 -47.86 -54.50 35.22
CA SER A 345 -48.12 -54.95 36.59
C SER A 345 -49.62 -54.96 36.92
N ASN A 346 -50.34 -53.90 36.54
CA ASN A 346 -51.80 -53.81 36.69
C ASN A 346 -52.53 -54.88 35.85
N LEU A 347 -52.10 -55.12 34.61
CA LEU A 347 -52.65 -56.18 33.75
C LEU A 347 -52.39 -57.58 34.33
N LYS A 348 -51.19 -57.86 34.84
CA LYS A 348 -50.87 -59.12 35.55
C LYS A 348 -51.72 -59.29 36.80
N SER A 349 -51.91 -58.23 37.59
CA SER A 349 -52.79 -58.24 38.78
C SER A 349 -54.25 -58.52 38.41
N ASN A 350 -54.74 -57.93 37.32
CA ASN A 350 -56.12 -58.13 36.87
C ASN A 350 -56.33 -59.51 36.22
N LEU A 351 -55.36 -60.03 35.47
CA LEU A 351 -55.38 -61.40 34.97
C LEU A 351 -55.49 -62.41 36.13
N CYS A 352 -54.63 -62.28 37.14
CA CYS A 352 -54.66 -63.14 38.33
C CYS A 352 -56.02 -63.10 39.06
N LYS A 353 -56.64 -61.91 39.22
CA LYS A 353 -58.01 -61.79 39.78
C LYS A 353 -59.07 -62.48 38.93
N VAL A 354 -58.96 -62.40 37.60
CA VAL A 354 -59.88 -63.08 36.66
C VAL A 354 -59.69 -64.59 36.71
N GLU A 355 -58.46 -65.07 36.77
CA GLU A 355 -58.12 -66.49 36.96
C GLU A 355 -58.65 -67.03 38.30
N GLU A 356 -58.47 -66.30 39.39
CA GLU A 356 -59.00 -66.67 40.71
C GLU A 356 -60.53 -66.73 40.73
N ASN A 357 -61.20 -65.77 40.08
CA ASN A 357 -62.67 -65.75 39.97
C ASN A 357 -63.19 -66.87 39.05
N ASN A 358 -62.52 -67.16 37.94
CA ASN A 358 -62.83 -68.29 37.08
C ASN A 358 -62.61 -69.63 37.81
N TYR A 359 -61.60 -69.74 38.67
CA TYR A 359 -61.36 -70.91 39.50
C TYR A 359 -62.46 -71.14 40.55
N LYS A 360 -62.95 -70.06 41.19
CA LYS A 360 -64.12 -70.10 42.10
C LYS A 360 -65.37 -70.58 41.36
N LEU A 361 -65.74 -69.92 40.25
CA LEU A 361 -66.90 -70.29 39.44
C LEU A 361 -66.81 -71.72 38.91
N MET A 362 -65.62 -72.16 38.47
CA MET A 362 -65.41 -73.55 38.03
C MET A 362 -65.64 -74.55 39.17
N ASN A 363 -65.27 -74.22 40.41
CA ASN A 363 -65.50 -75.09 41.57
C ASN A 363 -66.96 -75.05 42.04
N GLU A 364 -67.64 -73.92 41.95
CA GLU A 364 -69.10 -73.80 42.18
C GLU A 364 -69.87 -74.68 41.19
N LEU A 365 -69.60 -74.57 39.89
CA LEU A 365 -70.20 -75.41 38.85
C LEU A 365 -69.89 -76.91 39.00
N LYS A 366 -68.69 -77.27 39.49
CA LYS A 366 -68.36 -78.67 39.85
C LYS A 366 -69.19 -79.16 41.03
N GLN A 367 -69.38 -78.35 42.06
CA GLN A 367 -70.21 -78.70 43.21
C GLN A 367 -71.70 -78.81 42.84
N GLU A 368 -72.20 -77.91 42.00
CA GLU A 368 -73.56 -77.99 41.44
C GLU A 368 -73.74 -79.29 40.65
N ASN A 369 -72.84 -79.60 39.71
CA ASN A 369 -72.89 -80.81 38.90
C ASN A 369 -72.85 -82.09 39.78
N LEU A 370 -71.99 -82.15 40.79
CA LEU A 370 -71.99 -83.25 41.77
C LEU A 370 -73.31 -83.35 42.57
N SER A 371 -73.98 -82.23 42.84
CA SER A 371 -75.30 -82.23 43.49
C SER A 371 -76.41 -82.73 42.54
N LEU A 372 -76.34 -82.37 41.26
CA LEU A 372 -77.26 -82.81 40.21
C LEU A 372 -77.11 -84.32 39.93
N ILE A 373 -75.87 -84.82 39.86
CA ILE A 373 -75.57 -86.26 39.75
C ILE A 373 -76.17 -87.02 40.94
N ARG A 374 -75.92 -86.56 42.18
CA ARG A 374 -76.49 -87.21 43.38
C ARG A 374 -78.03 -87.21 43.37
N ARG A 375 -78.65 -86.12 42.91
CA ARG A 375 -80.11 -86.00 42.77
C ARG A 375 -80.67 -86.89 41.66
N LEU A 376 -79.90 -87.11 40.58
CA LEU A 376 -80.21 -88.08 39.53
C LEU A 376 -80.16 -89.50 40.12
N GLU A 377 -79.03 -89.92 40.71
CA GLU A 377 -78.84 -91.24 41.33
C GLU A 377 -79.96 -91.61 42.32
N GLU A 378 -80.34 -90.68 43.20
CA GLU A 378 -81.43 -90.90 44.15
C GLU A 378 -82.78 -91.09 43.43
N SER A 379 -83.01 -90.37 42.33
CA SER A 379 -84.20 -90.55 41.51
C SER A 379 -84.18 -91.83 40.68
N GLU A 380 -82.99 -92.32 40.30
CA GLU A 380 -82.81 -93.63 39.68
C GLU A 380 -83.16 -94.75 40.67
N ARG A 381 -82.61 -94.71 41.89
CA ARG A 381 -82.93 -95.68 42.96
C ARG A 381 -84.42 -95.67 43.31
N ARG A 382 -85.07 -94.50 43.39
CA ARG A 382 -86.53 -94.40 43.60
C ARG A 382 -87.32 -95.06 42.46
N ARG A 383 -86.91 -94.90 41.20
CA ARG A 383 -87.50 -95.59 40.05
C ARG A 383 -87.26 -97.10 40.09
N GLU A 384 -86.05 -97.54 40.41
CA GLU A 384 -85.68 -98.96 40.43
C GLU A 384 -86.41 -99.74 41.55
N ASN A 385 -86.54 -99.13 42.74
CA ASN A 385 -87.37 -99.69 43.82
C ASN A 385 -88.83 -99.88 43.36
N SER A 386 -89.43 -98.86 42.72
CA SER A 386 -90.81 -98.93 42.22
C SER A 386 -90.97 -99.97 41.09
N LEU A 387 -89.97 -100.12 40.21
CA LEU A 387 -89.94 -101.21 39.23
C LEU A 387 -89.93 -102.58 39.94
N GLN A 388 -89.10 -102.75 40.96
CA GLN A 388 -89.04 -104.01 41.72
C GLN A 388 -90.35 -104.31 42.47
N GLU A 389 -91.05 -103.29 42.96
CA GLU A 389 -92.38 -103.42 43.58
C GLU A 389 -93.46 -103.84 42.56
N THR A 390 -93.51 -103.20 41.39
CA THR A 390 -94.47 -103.58 40.32
C THR A 390 -94.22 -104.98 39.77
N LEU A 391 -92.96 -105.41 39.66
CA LEU A 391 -92.62 -106.80 39.30
C LEU A 391 -93.10 -107.82 40.34
N LYS A 392 -92.92 -107.54 41.64
CA LYS A 392 -93.45 -108.40 42.72
C LYS A 392 -94.98 -108.48 42.71
N ALA A 393 -95.66 -107.37 42.40
CA ALA A 393 -97.12 -107.32 42.33
C ALA A 393 -97.71 -108.06 41.12
N THR A 394 -97.01 -108.07 39.97
CA THR A 394 -97.48 -108.71 38.73
C THR A 394 -97.16 -110.20 38.64
N GLN A 395 -96.12 -110.68 39.34
CA GLN A 395 -95.68 -112.08 39.31
C GLN A 395 -96.76 -113.16 39.52
N PRO A 396 -97.74 -113.06 40.46
CA PRO A 396 -98.79 -114.08 40.58
C PRO A 396 -99.75 -114.10 39.39
N LEU A 397 -100.03 -112.94 38.78
CA LEU A 397 -100.97 -112.80 37.67
C LEU A 397 -100.37 -113.33 36.36
N VAL A 398 -99.04 -113.23 36.20
CA VAL A 398 -98.31 -113.90 35.10
C VAL A 398 -98.45 -115.42 35.19
N LYS A 399 -98.32 -116.01 36.39
CA LYS A 399 -98.50 -117.47 36.58
C LYS A 399 -99.91 -117.96 36.25
N GLU A 400 -100.94 -117.20 36.64
CA GLU A 400 -102.33 -117.52 36.29
C GLU A 400 -102.56 -117.46 34.77
N LEU A 401 -101.88 -116.55 34.07
CA LEU A 401 -101.90 -116.48 32.60
C LEU A 401 -101.12 -117.64 31.96
N GLU A 402 -99.96 -118.04 32.50
CA GLU A 402 -99.20 -119.20 32.02
C GLU A 402 -100.01 -120.50 32.14
N GLU A 403 -100.67 -120.73 33.29
CA GLU A 403 -101.58 -121.86 33.49
C GLU A 403 -102.75 -121.84 32.49
N LYS A 404 -103.41 -120.69 32.30
CA LYS A 404 -104.54 -120.57 31.36
C LYS A 404 -104.12 -120.74 29.89
N CYS A 405 -102.96 -120.22 29.49
CA CYS A 405 -102.43 -120.43 28.14
C CYS A 405 -102.11 -121.92 27.90
N SER A 406 -101.59 -122.64 28.90
CA SER A 406 -101.37 -124.08 28.78
C SER A 406 -102.68 -124.86 28.55
N LEU A 407 -103.76 -124.46 29.21
CA LEU A 407 -105.09 -125.08 29.07
C LEU A 407 -105.70 -124.82 27.68
N ILE A 408 -105.60 -123.59 27.16
CA ILE A 408 -106.09 -123.23 25.83
C ILE A 408 -105.39 -124.08 24.75
N ASN A 409 -104.05 -124.16 24.78
CA ASN A 409 -103.27 -124.94 23.83
C ASN A 409 -103.67 -126.44 23.82
N THR A 410 -104.06 -127.01 24.97
CA THR A 410 -104.56 -128.40 25.00
C THR A 410 -105.93 -128.58 24.36
N LEU A 411 -106.82 -127.58 24.46
CA LEU A 411 -108.16 -127.61 23.84
C LEU A 411 -108.10 -127.40 22.32
N GLU A 412 -107.21 -126.52 21.84
CA GLU A 412 -106.98 -126.32 20.40
C GLU A 412 -106.52 -127.62 19.71
N LEU A 413 -105.59 -128.36 20.34
CA LEU A 413 -105.14 -129.68 19.86
C LEU A 413 -106.22 -130.78 19.92
N GLU A 414 -107.34 -130.59 20.61
CA GLU A 414 -108.50 -131.50 20.54
C GLU A 414 -109.51 -131.07 19.47
N LEU A 415 -109.64 -129.77 19.21
CA LEU A 415 -110.48 -129.22 18.15
C LEU A 415 -109.92 -129.57 16.76
N GLU A 416 -108.62 -129.33 16.53
CA GLU A 416 -107.95 -129.63 15.26
C GLU A 416 -108.11 -131.10 14.83
N LYS A 417 -107.94 -132.03 15.79
CA LYS A 417 -108.15 -133.48 15.56
C LYS A 417 -109.59 -133.82 15.17
N ARG A 418 -110.57 -133.05 15.66
CA ARG A 418 -112.00 -133.23 15.39
C ARG A 418 -112.39 -132.68 14.02
N GLU A 419 -111.86 -131.50 13.66
CA GLU A 419 -112.04 -130.90 12.33
C GLU A 419 -111.46 -131.79 11.22
N LEU A 420 -110.25 -132.34 11.42
CA LEU A 420 -109.60 -133.24 10.47
C LEU A 420 -110.42 -134.53 10.23
N LEU A 421 -111.12 -135.02 11.27
CA LEU A 421 -112.07 -136.14 11.14
C LEU A 421 -113.30 -135.76 10.30
N HIS A 422 -113.90 -134.59 10.56
CA HIS A 422 -115.06 -134.10 9.81
C HIS A 422 -114.74 -133.81 8.34
N LEU A 423 -113.57 -133.24 8.05
CA LEU A 423 -113.09 -132.98 6.69
C LEU A 423 -113.03 -134.28 5.88
N LYS A 424 -112.45 -135.35 6.46
CA LYS A 424 -112.38 -136.67 5.81
C LYS A 424 -113.77 -137.25 5.51
N THR A 425 -114.74 -137.13 6.42
CA THR A 425 -116.13 -137.57 6.15
C THR A 425 -116.82 -136.74 5.07
N THR A 426 -116.39 -135.50 4.85
CA THR A 426 -116.94 -134.61 3.82
C THR A 426 -116.47 -135.02 2.43
N ASP A 427 -115.19 -135.37 2.25
CA ASP A 427 -114.66 -135.88 0.98
C ASP A 427 -115.31 -137.21 0.55
N GLU A 428 -115.55 -138.11 1.51
CA GLU A 428 -116.23 -139.39 1.29
C GLU A 428 -117.70 -139.19 0.82
N LEU A 429 -118.38 -138.16 1.32
CA LEU A 429 -119.72 -137.75 0.84
C LEU A 429 -119.66 -137.05 -0.52
N GLN A 430 -118.70 -136.15 -0.74
CA GLN A 430 -118.54 -135.38 -1.98
C GLN A 430 -118.21 -136.28 -3.18
N THR A 431 -117.42 -137.33 -2.97
CA THR A 431 -117.13 -138.35 -4.00
C THR A 431 -118.34 -139.25 -4.27
N SER A 432 -119.18 -139.53 -3.27
CA SER A 432 -120.45 -140.23 -3.44
C SER A 432 -121.46 -139.40 -4.25
N LEU A 433 -121.62 -138.11 -3.92
CA LEU A 433 -122.54 -137.18 -4.60
C LEU A 433 -122.24 -137.05 -6.10
N ASN A 434 -120.97 -136.83 -6.46
CA ASN A 434 -120.53 -136.79 -7.87
C ASN A 434 -120.87 -138.07 -8.65
N ASN A 435 -120.84 -139.24 -8.00
CA ASN A 435 -121.23 -140.51 -8.62
C ASN A 435 -122.76 -140.68 -8.74
N ALA A 436 -123.55 -139.99 -7.92
CA ALA A 436 -125.01 -139.93 -8.05
C ALA A 436 -125.41 -138.97 -9.18
N GLU A 437 -124.85 -137.76 -9.23
CA GLU A 437 -125.16 -136.77 -10.28
C GLU A 437 -124.90 -137.29 -11.69
N ASN A 438 -123.78 -137.99 -11.91
CA ASN A 438 -123.46 -138.54 -13.22
C ASN A 438 -124.41 -139.67 -13.65
N LYS A 439 -125.08 -140.36 -12.70
CA LYS A 439 -126.17 -141.29 -13.00
C LYS A 439 -127.47 -140.56 -13.33
N ILE A 440 -127.78 -139.48 -12.60
CA ILE A 440 -128.97 -138.64 -12.84
C ILE A 440 -128.91 -138.04 -14.25
N LYS A 441 -127.80 -137.40 -14.63
CA LYS A 441 -127.59 -136.81 -15.98
C LYS A 441 -127.75 -137.84 -17.13
N LEU A 442 -127.38 -139.10 -16.90
CA LEU A 442 -127.58 -140.20 -17.86
C LEU A 442 -129.04 -140.70 -17.90
N ILE A 443 -129.76 -140.64 -16.78
CA ILE A 443 -131.19 -140.96 -16.69
C ILE A 443 -132.02 -139.86 -17.35
N ASP A 444 -131.72 -138.59 -17.11
CA ASP A 444 -132.45 -137.44 -17.69
C ASP A 444 -132.42 -137.44 -19.22
N SER A 445 -131.27 -137.79 -19.81
CA SER A 445 -131.12 -137.95 -21.27
C SER A 445 -132.07 -139.03 -21.82
N LYS A 446 -132.18 -140.17 -21.12
CA LYS A 446 -133.11 -141.26 -21.50
C LYS A 446 -134.57 -140.92 -21.25
N ILE A 447 -134.86 -140.16 -20.19
CA ILE A 447 -136.21 -139.64 -19.94
C ILE A 447 -136.61 -138.66 -21.05
N HIS A 448 -135.69 -137.84 -21.57
CA HIS A 448 -135.98 -136.93 -22.67
C HIS A 448 -136.34 -137.68 -23.97
N GLU A 449 -135.55 -138.70 -24.36
CA GLU A 449 -135.88 -139.56 -25.51
C GLU A 449 -137.22 -140.30 -25.32
N ASN A 450 -137.44 -140.90 -24.14
CA ASN A 450 -138.69 -141.57 -23.82
C ASN A 450 -139.89 -140.62 -23.85
N ASN A 451 -139.77 -139.38 -23.34
CA ASN A 451 -140.88 -138.41 -23.35
C ASN A 451 -141.24 -137.96 -24.76
N ILE A 452 -140.27 -137.85 -25.68
CA ILE A 452 -140.54 -137.56 -27.11
C ILE A 452 -141.29 -138.74 -27.76
N PHE A 453 -140.91 -139.98 -27.44
CA PHE A 453 -141.60 -141.17 -27.95
C PHE A 453 -143.00 -141.32 -27.34
N GLU A 454 -143.11 -141.17 -26.02
CA GLU A 454 -144.35 -141.31 -25.27
C GLU A 454 -145.37 -140.25 -25.67
N LYS A 455 -144.98 -138.98 -25.87
CA LYS A 455 -145.87 -137.94 -26.41
C LYS A 455 -146.48 -138.34 -27.76
N LYS A 456 -145.68 -138.96 -28.63
CA LYS A 456 -146.10 -139.44 -29.96
C LYS A 456 -147.08 -140.62 -29.87
N CYS A 457 -146.92 -141.50 -28.89
CA CYS A 457 -147.89 -142.54 -28.56
C CYS A 457 -149.15 -141.96 -27.90
N ARG A 458 -149.02 -140.94 -27.04
CA ARG A 458 -150.12 -140.28 -26.33
C ARG A 458 -151.06 -139.57 -27.32
N GLU A 459 -150.51 -138.87 -28.31
CA GLU A 459 -151.25 -138.27 -29.43
C GLU A 459 -152.03 -139.33 -30.27
N GLN A 460 -151.56 -140.58 -30.34
CA GLN A 460 -152.33 -141.69 -30.93
C GLN A 460 -153.39 -142.24 -29.97
N ILE A 461 -153.08 -142.39 -28.68
CA ILE A 461 -154.00 -142.91 -27.65
C ILE A 461 -155.19 -141.97 -27.46
N ASP A 462 -154.99 -140.65 -27.45
CA ASP A 462 -156.08 -139.67 -27.29
C ASP A 462 -157.07 -139.76 -28.47
N SER A 463 -156.59 -140.03 -29.68
CA SER A 463 -157.44 -140.28 -30.86
C SER A 463 -158.26 -141.58 -30.75
N LEU A 464 -157.82 -142.56 -29.95
CA LEU A 464 -158.55 -143.79 -29.67
C LEU A 464 -159.50 -143.64 -28.48
N LEU A 465 -159.10 -142.90 -27.44
CA LEU A 465 -159.94 -142.61 -26.27
C LEU A 465 -161.18 -141.79 -26.64
N GLN A 466 -161.07 -140.87 -27.59
CA GLN A 466 -162.23 -140.12 -28.10
C GLN A 466 -163.23 -141.02 -28.86
N ASN A 467 -162.76 -142.12 -29.46
CA ASN A 467 -163.64 -143.16 -30.01
C ASN A 467 -164.20 -144.10 -28.91
N GLU A 468 -163.44 -144.34 -27.83
CA GLU A 468 -163.93 -145.13 -26.69
C GLU A 468 -165.04 -144.38 -25.91
N SER A 469 -164.92 -143.06 -25.70
CA SER A 469 -165.93 -142.28 -24.96
C SER A 469 -167.32 -142.37 -25.60
N ASP A 470 -167.39 -142.32 -26.93
CA ASP A 470 -168.64 -142.39 -27.70
C ASP A 470 -169.31 -143.78 -27.66
N LEU A 471 -168.54 -144.82 -27.35
CA LEU A 471 -169.00 -146.18 -27.02
C LEU A 471 -169.37 -146.31 -25.54
N LYS A 472 -168.60 -145.70 -24.64
CA LYS A 472 -168.76 -145.78 -23.18
C LYS A 472 -170.09 -145.19 -22.72
N ILE A 473 -170.49 -144.05 -23.31
CA ILE A 473 -171.80 -143.41 -23.07
C ILE A 473 -172.95 -144.37 -23.46
N LYS A 474 -172.78 -145.25 -24.47
CA LYS A 474 -173.77 -146.27 -24.86
C LYS A 474 -173.75 -147.54 -24.00
N LEU A 475 -172.75 -147.72 -23.14
CA LEU A 475 -172.61 -148.89 -22.28
C LEU A 475 -173.05 -148.59 -20.84
N GLU A 476 -172.88 -147.36 -20.36
CA GLU A 476 -173.40 -146.94 -19.05
C GLU A 476 -174.94 -147.03 -19.00
N SER A 477 -175.62 -146.64 -20.08
CA SER A 477 -177.08 -146.78 -20.24
C SER A 477 -177.59 -148.23 -20.26
N LEU A 478 -176.70 -149.23 -20.40
CA LEU A 478 -177.01 -150.67 -20.32
C LEU A 478 -176.57 -151.29 -18.99
N LYS A 479 -175.90 -150.53 -18.12
CA LYS A 479 -175.50 -150.96 -16.76
C LYS A 479 -176.46 -150.49 -15.68
N GLU A 480 -177.13 -149.36 -15.89
CA GLU A 480 -178.14 -148.86 -14.97
C GLU A 480 -179.31 -149.87 -14.85
N GLU A 481 -179.71 -150.48 -15.97
CA GLU A 481 -180.62 -151.65 -16.07
C GLU A 481 -180.12 -152.88 -15.28
N ASN A 482 -178.80 -153.04 -15.12
CA ASN A 482 -178.19 -154.18 -14.43
C ASN A 482 -178.05 -153.96 -12.91
N ALA A 483 -178.14 -152.70 -12.45
CA ALA A 483 -178.11 -152.36 -11.03
C ALA A 483 -179.36 -152.90 -10.29
N GLU A 484 -180.51 -152.91 -10.96
CA GLU A 484 -181.77 -153.46 -10.42
C GLU A 484 -181.65 -154.98 -10.16
N LEU A 485 -180.97 -155.72 -11.04
CA LEU A 485 -180.84 -157.18 -10.94
C LEU A 485 -180.02 -157.65 -9.74
N LYS A 486 -178.97 -156.92 -9.33
CA LYS A 486 -178.12 -157.34 -8.20
C LYS A 486 -178.75 -157.12 -6.83
N LEU A 487 -179.84 -156.36 -6.72
CA LEU A 487 -180.63 -156.27 -5.49
C LEU A 487 -181.21 -157.65 -5.10
N ASN A 488 -181.44 -158.54 -6.07
CA ASN A 488 -181.79 -159.95 -5.82
C ASN A 488 -180.63 -160.83 -5.36
N SER A 489 -179.36 -160.44 -5.58
CA SER A 489 -178.21 -161.26 -5.13
C SER A 489 -178.02 -161.23 -3.62
N ASN A 490 -178.37 -160.11 -2.96
CA ASN A 490 -178.45 -160.05 -1.48
C ASN A 490 -179.65 -160.85 -0.93
N ASN A 491 -180.61 -161.18 -1.80
CA ASN A 491 -181.66 -162.12 -1.47
C ASN A 491 -181.22 -163.58 -1.62
N LEU A 492 -180.36 -163.92 -2.60
CA LEU A 492 -179.62 -165.20 -2.78
C LEU A 492 -178.67 -165.49 -1.61
N VAL A 493 -179.20 -165.42 -0.41
CA VAL A 493 -179.82 -166.53 0.36
C VAL A 493 -178.61 -167.25 0.96
N LYS A 494 -178.26 -167.02 2.24
CA LYS A 494 -179.01 -167.50 3.42
C LYS A 494 -179.27 -169.03 3.39
N LEU A 495 -178.69 -169.74 2.40
CA LEU A 495 -178.92 -171.12 1.97
C LEU A 495 -177.62 -171.94 2.07
N GLU A 496 -176.45 -171.37 1.75
CA GLU A 496 -175.18 -172.06 2.06
C GLU A 496 -174.88 -172.12 3.56
N ASN A 497 -175.58 -171.32 4.38
CA ASN A 497 -175.65 -171.55 5.83
C ASN A 497 -176.31 -172.91 6.20
N GLU A 498 -177.05 -173.54 5.28
CA GLU A 498 -177.59 -174.90 5.44
C GLU A 498 -176.58 -175.98 5.01
N LEU A 499 -175.58 -175.65 4.17
CA LEU A 499 -174.50 -176.59 3.80
C LEU A 499 -173.51 -176.87 4.96
N ALA A 500 -173.67 -176.21 6.09
CA ALA A 500 -173.02 -176.56 7.35
C ALA A 500 -173.28 -178.01 7.83
N GLY A 501 -174.27 -178.72 7.24
CA GLY A 501 -174.63 -180.08 7.63
C GLY A 501 -173.82 -181.23 7.04
N SER A 502 -173.44 -181.20 5.76
CA SER A 502 -173.41 -182.46 4.97
C SER A 502 -172.06 -183.14 4.71
N LYS A 503 -170.93 -182.43 4.60
CA LYS A 503 -169.63 -183.06 4.23
C LYS A 503 -168.71 -183.46 5.40
N LYS A 504 -169.29 -183.49 6.61
CA LYS A 504 -168.87 -184.34 7.74
C LYS A 504 -168.78 -185.84 7.38
N LEU A 505 -169.36 -186.24 6.23
CA LEU A 505 -169.44 -187.61 5.72
C LEU A 505 -168.35 -187.99 4.67
N LEU A 506 -167.33 -187.16 4.43
CA LEU A 506 -166.18 -187.55 3.57
C LEU A 506 -164.88 -187.79 4.36
N ALA A 507 -164.97 -188.01 5.67
CA ALA A 507 -163.83 -188.35 6.52
C ALA A 507 -163.25 -189.75 6.20
N ASP A 508 -164.07 -190.65 5.66
CA ASP A 508 -163.81 -192.10 5.69
C ASP A 508 -163.24 -192.70 4.38
N ALA A 509 -163.09 -191.88 3.32
CA ALA A 509 -162.92 -192.41 1.96
C ALA A 509 -161.54 -193.01 1.64
N THR A 510 -160.44 -192.29 1.94
CA THR A 510 -159.09 -192.66 1.46
C THR A 510 -157.96 -192.08 2.34
N LEU A 511 -157.20 -192.81 3.16
CA LEU A 511 -157.22 -194.21 3.63
C LEU A 511 -157.08 -195.36 2.61
N LYS A 512 -156.85 -195.10 1.32
CA LYS A 512 -156.73 -196.17 0.30
C LYS A 512 -155.47 -196.13 -0.57
N ILE A 513 -154.81 -194.98 -0.68
CA ILE A 513 -153.63 -194.79 -1.55
C ILE A 513 -152.30 -195.10 -0.83
N ASN A 514 -152.32 -195.36 0.48
CA ASN A 514 -151.15 -195.72 1.31
C ASN A 514 -150.64 -197.17 1.05
N THR A 515 -150.68 -197.64 -0.21
CA THR A 515 -150.40 -199.04 -0.59
C THR A 515 -149.74 -199.28 -1.96
N LEU A 516 -149.62 -198.28 -2.86
CA LEU A 516 -149.31 -198.57 -4.29
C LEU A 516 -147.96 -198.09 -4.86
N GLU A 517 -147.17 -197.22 -4.20
CA GLU A 517 -145.84 -196.81 -4.72
C GLU A 517 -144.67 -197.40 -3.91
N ASN A 518 -144.72 -198.70 -3.65
CA ASN A 518 -143.55 -199.47 -3.18
C ASN A 518 -142.63 -199.94 -4.33
N GLU A 519 -143.02 -199.73 -5.59
CA GLU A 519 -142.51 -200.54 -6.72
C GLU A 519 -141.55 -199.83 -7.70
N LEU A 520 -141.50 -198.50 -7.81
CA LEU A 520 -140.65 -197.81 -8.81
C LEU A 520 -139.34 -197.23 -8.25
N LYS A 521 -138.60 -198.09 -7.53
CA LYS A 521 -137.16 -197.94 -7.32
C LYS A 521 -136.40 -198.33 -8.62
N PHE A 522 -135.11 -197.98 -8.72
CA PHE A 522 -134.03 -198.80 -9.33
C PHE A 522 -133.35 -198.47 -10.73
N GLU A 523 -133.60 -197.40 -11.55
CA GLU A 523 -132.86 -197.18 -12.86
C GLU A 523 -132.69 -195.70 -13.48
N LYS A 524 -131.45 -195.23 -13.95
CA LYS A 524 -131.01 -194.26 -15.11
C LYS A 524 -130.73 -192.59 -15.06
N ASP A 525 -129.47 -191.87 -14.98
CA ASP A 525 -128.88 -190.43 -15.50
C ASP A 525 -128.02 -189.16 -14.72
N LYS A 526 -127.46 -187.94 -15.28
CA LYS A 526 -126.45 -186.76 -14.74
C LYS A 526 -125.94 -185.33 -15.51
N LEU A 527 -125.25 -184.18 -14.96
CA LEU A 527 -124.54 -182.88 -15.63
C LEU A 527 -123.65 -181.61 -14.91
N ASN A 528 -122.89 -180.57 -15.57
CA ASN A 528 -122.42 -179.03 -15.30
C ASN A 528 -120.86 -178.40 -15.13
N VAL A 529 -120.22 -177.09 -15.06
CA VAL A 529 -120.18 -175.54 -15.52
C VAL A 529 -118.98 -174.40 -15.04
N GLU A 530 -118.52 -173.25 -15.76
CA GLU A 530 -117.81 -171.77 -15.64
C GLU A 530 -116.36 -171.19 -15.03
N ILE A 531 -115.62 -169.93 -15.03
CA ILE A 531 -115.37 -168.43 -15.60
C ILE A 531 -114.01 -167.56 -15.07
N GLU A 532 -113.36 -166.27 -15.15
CA GLU A 532 -113.27 -164.74 -15.65
C GLU A 532 -111.86 -163.77 -15.54
N LYS A 533 -111.70 -162.35 -15.76
CA LYS A 533 -110.45 -161.35 -16.11
C LYS A 533 -110.05 -159.85 -15.44
N ARG A 534 -109.01 -158.93 -15.84
CA ARG A 534 -108.34 -157.59 -15.19
C ARG A 534 -107.54 -156.31 -15.99
N LYS A 535 -106.95 -155.11 -15.44
CA LYS A 535 -106.22 -153.75 -16.00
C LYS A 535 -105.24 -152.77 -15.04
N LYS A 536 -104.50 -151.52 -15.10
CA LYS A 536 -103.98 -150.17 -15.86
C LYS A 536 -102.76 -149.19 -15.19
N LEU A 537 -102.15 -148.00 -15.72
CA LEU A 537 -100.96 -147.03 -15.21
C LEU A 537 -100.74 -145.42 -15.64
N GLN A 538 -99.73 -144.47 -15.22
CA GLN A 538 -99.39 -142.91 -15.52
C GLN A 538 -97.95 -142.20 -15.00
N HIS A 539 -97.27 -140.92 -14.98
CA HIS A 539 -97.05 -139.38 -15.43
C HIS A 539 -95.61 -138.62 -14.98
N ASN A 540 -94.98 -137.32 -14.99
CA ASN A 540 -94.91 -135.79 -15.45
C ASN A 540 -93.55 -134.81 -15.12
N THR A 541 -93.27 -133.45 -15.50
CA THR A 541 -92.02 -132.42 -15.27
C THR A 541 -92.17 -130.75 -15.35
N SER A 542 -91.33 -129.57 -15.36
CA SER A 542 -89.88 -128.87 -15.27
C SER A 542 -89.69 -127.19 -15.21
N HIS A 543 -88.50 -126.40 -15.06
CA HIS A 543 -88.24 -124.80 -14.98
C HIS A 543 -86.78 -123.95 -15.07
N GLN A 544 -86.58 -122.52 -15.06
CA GLN A 544 -85.26 -121.58 -15.16
C GLN A 544 -85.16 -119.92 -14.85
N SER A 545 -84.00 -119.07 -14.84
CA SER A 545 -83.79 -117.48 -14.61
C SER A 545 -82.38 -116.58 -14.83
N SER A 546 -82.16 -115.17 -14.69
CA SER A 546 -80.86 -114.21 -14.83
C SER A 546 -80.73 -112.55 -14.51
N PRO A 547 -79.53 -111.74 -14.52
CA PRO A 547 -79.19 -110.25 -14.00
C PRO A 547 -78.13 -109.12 -14.66
N THR A 548 -77.84 -107.80 -14.17
CA THR A 548 -76.84 -106.60 -14.64
C THR A 548 -76.34 -105.38 -13.60
N THR A 549 -75.68 -104.09 -13.63
CA THR A 549 -75.02 -102.85 -14.43
C THR A 549 -74.19 -101.62 -13.61
N SER A 550 -73.46 -100.50 -14.12
CA SER A 550 -72.68 -99.24 -13.46
C SER A 550 -72.27 -97.90 -14.36
N VAL A 551 -71.52 -96.67 -14.22
CA VAL A 551 -70.66 -95.62 -13.36
C VAL A 551 -70.28 -94.18 -14.13
N GLY A 552 -69.61 -92.92 -13.91
CA GLY A 552 -68.79 -91.90 -12.98
C GLY A 552 -68.23 -90.42 -13.54
N ALA A 553 -67.58 -89.35 -12.85
CA ALA A 553 -67.15 -87.87 -13.34
C ALA A 553 -66.10 -86.80 -12.58
N PRO A 554 -65.66 -85.50 -13.05
CA PRO A 554 -64.54 -84.46 -12.57
C PRO A 554 -64.60 -82.79 -12.59
N SER A 555 -63.52 -81.88 -12.30
CA SER A 555 -63.37 -80.29 -12.09
C SER A 555 -61.89 -79.52 -12.20
N GLU A 556 -61.34 -78.20 -12.01
CA GLU A 556 -61.49 -76.60 -11.92
C GLU A 556 -60.07 -75.72 -11.81
N GLU A 557 -59.61 -74.36 -11.65
CA GLU A 557 -59.90 -72.79 -11.53
C GLU A 557 -58.70 -71.62 -11.73
N SER A 558 -58.64 -70.30 -11.19
CA SER A 558 -57.87 -68.95 -11.58
C SER A 558 -57.11 -67.94 -10.50
N SER A 559 -56.65 -66.57 -10.45
CA SER A 559 -56.53 -65.12 -11.11
C SER A 559 -55.52 -63.94 -10.45
N PHE A 560 -55.35 -62.58 -10.86
CA PHE A 560 -54.32 -61.45 -10.36
C PHE A 560 -54.49 -59.79 -10.53
N TRP A 561 -53.56 -58.79 -10.09
CA TRP A 561 -53.70 -57.19 -9.90
C TRP A 561 -52.49 -56.03 -9.96
N PRO A 562 -52.63 -54.61 -9.83
CA PRO A 562 -51.67 -53.37 -10.11
C PRO A 562 -51.43 -52.00 -9.17
N SER A 563 -50.88 -50.76 -9.59
CA SER A 563 -50.42 -49.41 -8.85
C SER A 563 -50.45 -47.94 -9.62
N PHE A 564 -50.02 -46.59 -9.39
CA PHE A 564 -49.11 -45.59 -8.56
C PHE A 564 -49.39 -43.92 -8.59
N ALA A 565 -48.48 -42.87 -8.25
CA ALA A 565 -48.61 -41.31 -7.93
C ALA A 565 -47.64 -40.15 -8.63
N ASP A 566 -47.31 -38.78 -8.43
CA ASP A 566 -47.24 -37.47 -7.50
C ASP A 566 -47.15 -35.98 -8.26
N ASP A 567 -46.78 -34.62 -7.99
CA ASP A 567 -46.08 -33.53 -7.05
C ASP A 567 -46.29 -31.87 -7.33
N ASP A 568 -45.61 -30.75 -6.75
CA ASP A 568 -45.94 -29.18 -6.72
C ASP A 568 -44.83 -27.88 -6.74
N ARG A 569 -45.04 -26.51 -6.40
CA ARG A 569 -44.10 -25.20 -6.50
C ARG A 569 -44.40 -23.71 -5.81
N SER A 570 -43.60 -22.54 -5.91
CA SER A 570 -43.77 -21.10 -5.26
C SER A 570 -43.08 -19.68 -5.79
N SER A 571 -43.22 -18.38 -5.23
CA SER A 571 -42.58 -16.97 -5.63
C SER A 571 -42.66 -15.58 -4.71
N VAL A 572 -42.04 -14.32 -4.98
CA VAL A 572 -41.98 -12.95 -4.15
C VAL A 572 -41.43 -11.49 -4.73
N THR A 573 -41.56 -10.20 -4.14
CA THR A 573 -41.03 -8.75 -4.58
C THR A 573 -41.05 -7.38 -3.64
N GLU A 574 -40.47 -6.11 -3.94
CA GLU A 574 -40.30 -4.71 -3.16
C GLU A 574 -39.91 -3.33 -3.99
N ARG A 575 -39.62 -1.95 -3.71
CA ARG A 575 -39.80 -0.68 -2.76
C ARG A 575 -39.15 0.80 -3.19
N ALA A 576 -39.52 2.10 -2.72
CA ALA A 576 -38.89 3.53 -2.86
C ALA A 576 -39.53 4.78 -2.02
N CYS A 577 -39.35 6.11 -2.32
CA CYS A 577 -40.16 7.39 -1.99
C CYS A 577 -39.85 8.41 -0.79
N SER A 578 -40.31 9.73 -0.84
CA SER A 578 -40.21 10.85 0.21
C SER A 578 -41.04 12.21 -0.04
N VAL A 579 -41.15 13.23 0.91
CA VAL A 579 -42.05 14.48 0.91
C VAL A 579 -41.59 15.73 1.79
N TYR A 580 -42.23 16.94 1.71
CA TYR A 580 -41.99 18.22 2.50
C TYR A 580 -43.30 19.02 2.89
N ASP A 581 -43.26 19.87 3.95
CA ASP A 581 -44.18 20.98 4.44
C ASP A 581 -45.72 20.76 4.59
N PRO A 582 -46.38 21.13 5.73
CA PRO A 582 -47.00 22.48 5.86
C PRO A 582 -47.22 23.05 7.31
N MET A 583 -47.08 24.38 7.53
CA MET A 583 -47.89 25.09 8.56
C MET A 583 -48.02 26.63 8.41
N ARG A 584 -49.25 27.18 8.46
CA ARG A 584 -49.51 28.65 8.36
C ARG A 584 -50.75 29.16 9.14
N THR A 585 -50.99 28.75 10.38
CA THR A 585 -52.09 29.28 11.23
C THR A 585 -51.85 29.12 12.75
N SER A 586 -51.70 30.21 13.53
CA SER A 586 -52.18 30.33 14.94
C SER A 586 -51.86 31.73 15.55
N PHE A 587 -52.78 32.70 15.40
CA PHE A 587 -52.47 34.13 15.57
C PHE A 587 -52.50 34.71 17.02
N SER A 588 -52.26 33.90 18.06
CA SER A 588 -52.16 34.40 19.46
C SER A 588 -51.00 33.84 20.30
N ASN A 589 -50.40 32.71 19.91
CA ASN A 589 -49.07 32.29 20.40
C ASN A 589 -47.96 32.66 19.39
N THR A 590 -48.32 33.43 18.37
CA THR A 590 -47.45 33.74 17.22
C THR A 590 -46.26 34.58 17.61
N THR A 591 -46.36 35.51 18.56
CA THR A 591 -45.24 36.42 18.86
C THR A 591 -44.02 35.65 19.36
N THR A 592 -44.17 34.79 20.36
CA THR A 592 -43.06 33.98 20.89
C THR A 592 -42.61 32.88 19.92
N ILE A 593 -43.52 32.31 19.12
CA ILE A 593 -43.17 31.35 18.07
C ILE A 593 -42.42 32.05 16.91
N LEU A 594 -42.78 33.29 16.56
CA LEU A 594 -42.15 34.09 15.51
C LEU A 594 -40.82 34.68 15.98
N GLU A 595 -40.70 35.08 17.24
CA GLU A 595 -39.41 35.43 17.86
C GLU A 595 -38.46 34.23 17.90
N ASN A 596 -38.96 33.03 18.20
CA ASN A 596 -38.18 31.78 18.15
C ASN A 596 -37.80 31.42 16.70
N LEU A 597 -38.73 31.50 15.74
CA LEU A 597 -38.41 31.29 14.32
C LEU A 597 -37.44 32.37 13.79
N GLN A 598 -37.56 33.63 14.22
CA GLN A 598 -36.64 34.70 13.84
C GLN A 598 -35.27 34.53 14.50
N SER A 599 -35.18 33.99 15.72
CA SER A 599 -33.90 33.67 16.34
C SER A 599 -33.24 32.45 15.68
N GLN A 600 -34.02 31.43 15.31
CA GLN A 600 -33.54 30.30 14.49
C GLN A 600 -33.10 30.74 13.10
N ILE A 601 -33.83 31.64 12.44
CA ILE A 601 -33.42 32.25 11.17
C ILE A 601 -32.11 33.01 11.35
N LYS A 602 -31.97 33.87 12.37
CA LYS A 602 -30.70 34.57 12.66
C LYS A 602 -29.54 33.64 13.00
N LEU A 603 -29.80 32.52 13.68
CA LEU A 603 -28.80 31.48 13.92
C LEU A 603 -28.41 30.79 12.61
N LYS A 604 -29.35 30.48 11.72
CA LYS A 604 -29.07 29.89 10.40
C LYS A 604 -28.43 30.88 9.41
N GLU A 605 -28.73 32.17 9.50
CA GLU A 605 -28.01 33.25 8.82
C GLU A 605 -26.56 33.34 9.34
N GLY A 606 -26.35 33.23 10.65
CA GLY A 606 -25.02 33.17 11.27
C GLY A 606 -24.22 31.93 10.85
N GLU A 607 -24.82 30.75 10.88
CA GLU A 607 -24.23 29.49 10.38
C GLU A 607 -23.91 29.59 8.88
N ALA A 608 -24.82 30.12 8.06
CA ALA A 608 -24.61 30.29 6.62
C ALA A 608 -23.48 31.28 6.32
N LEU A 609 -23.39 32.39 7.06
CA LEU A 609 -22.27 33.32 6.98
C LEU A 609 -20.96 32.66 7.41
N GLN A 610 -20.93 31.90 8.51
CA GLN A 610 -19.73 31.17 8.94
C GLN A 610 -19.28 30.17 7.86
N LEU A 611 -20.21 29.37 7.31
CA LEU A 611 -19.91 28.44 6.22
C LEU A 611 -19.44 29.18 4.96
N GLN A 612 -19.96 30.37 4.66
CA GLN A 612 -19.48 31.21 3.56
C GLN A 612 -18.05 31.75 3.81
N TRP A 613 -17.71 32.13 5.04
CA TRP A 613 -16.34 32.49 5.42
C TRP A 613 -15.38 31.29 5.33
N GLU A 614 -15.81 30.11 5.80
CA GLU A 614 -15.02 28.87 5.72
C GLU A 614 -14.81 28.40 4.27
N LEU A 615 -15.82 28.52 3.40
CA LEU A 615 -15.71 28.29 1.96
C LEU A 615 -14.77 29.30 1.31
N SER A 616 -14.95 30.61 1.56
CA SER A 616 -14.08 31.66 0.98
C SER A 616 -12.61 31.48 1.38
N ARG A 617 -12.36 31.04 2.62
CA ARG A 617 -11.04 30.66 3.11
C ARG A 617 -10.52 29.40 2.41
N ARG A 618 -11.34 28.35 2.26
CA ARG A 618 -10.98 27.12 1.54
C ARG A 618 -10.64 27.38 0.08
N ASP A 619 -11.37 28.26 -0.60
CA ASP A 619 -11.06 28.68 -1.96
C ASP A 619 -9.74 29.45 -2.04
N HIS A 620 -9.46 30.35 -1.09
CA HIS A 620 -8.16 31.02 -1.03
C HIS A 620 -6.99 30.05 -0.80
N GLU A 621 -7.14 29.07 0.10
CA GLU A 621 -6.17 27.99 0.30
C GLU A 621 -6.02 27.13 -0.98
N ARG A 622 -7.13 26.81 -1.68
CA ARG A 622 -7.15 26.08 -2.95
C ARG A 622 -6.43 26.84 -4.05
N ASP A 623 -6.64 28.16 -4.18
CA ASP A 623 -5.98 29.00 -5.18
C ASP A 623 -4.48 29.16 -4.91
N GLN A 624 -4.07 29.30 -3.64
CA GLN A 624 -2.65 29.25 -3.26
C GLN A 624 -2.00 27.92 -3.66
N LEU A 625 -2.62 26.79 -3.32
CA LEU A 625 -2.11 25.45 -3.66
C LEU A 625 -2.09 25.21 -5.18
N THR A 626 -3.11 25.67 -5.90
CA THR A 626 -3.18 25.56 -7.37
C THR A 626 -2.05 26.37 -8.03
N THR A 627 -1.78 27.57 -7.52
CA THR A 627 -0.67 28.43 -8.00
C THR A 627 0.69 27.79 -7.70
N GLY A 628 0.87 27.23 -6.49
CA GLY A 628 2.09 26.51 -6.10
C GLY A 628 2.34 25.25 -6.94
N LEU A 629 1.28 24.47 -7.24
CA LEU A 629 1.34 23.31 -8.13
C LEU A 629 1.70 23.71 -9.57
N ALA A 630 1.13 24.78 -10.10
CA ALA A 630 1.47 25.28 -11.44
C ALA A 630 2.95 25.72 -11.53
N ALA A 631 3.46 26.42 -10.51
CA ALA A 631 4.86 26.82 -10.44
C ALA A 631 5.83 25.62 -10.30
N LEU A 632 5.45 24.59 -9.53
CA LEU A 632 6.22 23.34 -9.42
C LEU A 632 6.20 22.55 -10.74
N THR A 633 5.06 22.48 -11.43
CA THR A 633 4.92 21.80 -12.72
C THR A 633 5.82 22.45 -13.77
N ALA A 634 5.77 23.78 -13.91
CA ALA A 634 6.63 24.51 -14.84
C ALA A 634 8.13 24.28 -14.56
N LYS A 635 8.53 24.16 -13.28
CA LYS A 635 9.92 23.85 -12.91
C LYS A 635 10.33 22.41 -13.21
N VAL A 636 9.39 21.45 -13.11
CA VAL A 636 9.63 20.06 -13.53
C VAL A 636 9.75 19.98 -15.06
N GLU A 637 8.96 20.76 -15.80
CA GLU A 637 9.08 20.86 -17.27
C GLU A 637 10.44 21.45 -17.67
N GLU A 638 10.87 22.56 -17.07
CA GLU A 638 12.21 23.17 -17.27
C GLU A 638 13.35 22.17 -17.00
N GLN A 639 13.25 21.40 -15.91
CA GLN A 639 14.22 20.35 -15.59
C GLN A 639 14.18 19.18 -16.59
N SER A 640 13.00 18.81 -17.10
CA SER A 640 12.86 17.75 -18.12
C SER A 640 13.50 18.15 -19.45
N ILE A 641 13.38 19.43 -19.86
CA ILE A 641 14.03 19.99 -21.04
C ILE A 641 15.55 19.99 -20.84
N SER A 642 16.03 20.44 -19.68
CA SER A 642 17.47 20.44 -19.33
C SER A 642 18.08 19.03 -19.37
N LEU A 643 17.34 18.01 -18.92
CA LEU A 643 17.75 16.61 -19.00
C LEU A 643 17.76 16.07 -20.44
N ALA A 644 16.78 16.47 -21.27
CA ALA A 644 16.74 16.11 -22.68
C ALA A 644 17.96 16.69 -23.43
N GLU A 645 18.26 17.99 -23.23
CA GLU A 645 19.44 18.66 -23.81
C GLU A 645 20.75 17.99 -23.38
N LEU A 646 20.88 17.62 -22.10
CA LEU A 646 22.06 16.90 -21.60
C LEU A 646 22.19 15.50 -22.24
N SER A 647 21.08 14.80 -22.46
CA SER A 647 21.07 13.52 -23.18
C SER A 647 21.49 13.65 -24.65
N ASP A 648 21.11 14.74 -25.31
CA ASP A 648 21.49 15.02 -26.70
C ASP A 648 22.93 15.50 -26.81
N LEU A 649 23.44 16.24 -25.81
CA LEU A 649 24.85 16.58 -25.71
C LEU A 649 25.71 15.32 -25.51
N GLN A 650 25.25 14.38 -24.69
CA GLN A 650 25.92 13.09 -24.51
C GLN A 650 25.96 12.28 -25.82
N LYS A 651 24.82 12.14 -26.53
CA LYS A 651 24.79 11.47 -27.86
C LYS A 651 25.77 12.11 -28.85
N ARG A 652 25.91 13.44 -28.84
CA ARG A 652 26.87 14.17 -29.69
C ARG A 652 28.33 13.92 -29.26
N TYR A 653 28.58 13.83 -27.97
CA TYR A 653 29.91 13.49 -27.42
C TYR A 653 30.30 12.05 -27.79
N ASP A 654 29.40 11.08 -27.59
CA ASP A 654 29.64 9.67 -27.90
C ASP A 654 29.88 9.47 -29.41
N ALA A 655 29.11 10.14 -30.27
CA ALA A 655 29.31 10.12 -31.73
C ALA A 655 30.63 10.80 -32.16
N LEU A 656 31.04 11.88 -31.49
CA LEU A 656 32.32 12.54 -31.74
C LEU A 656 33.50 11.66 -31.28
N LEU A 657 33.34 10.93 -30.18
CA LEU A 657 34.34 9.99 -29.66
C LEU A 657 34.51 8.78 -30.61
N GLN A 658 33.40 8.25 -31.16
CA GLN A 658 33.45 7.21 -32.19
C GLN A 658 34.18 7.72 -33.45
N LEU A 659 33.78 8.88 -33.99
CA LEU A 659 34.41 9.46 -35.19
C LEU A 659 35.90 9.79 -34.97
N TYR A 660 36.28 10.18 -33.75
CA TYR A 660 37.69 10.35 -33.37
C TYR A 660 38.45 9.02 -33.34
N GLY A 661 37.82 7.94 -32.87
CA GLY A 661 38.36 6.58 -32.94
C GLY A 661 38.58 6.13 -34.39
N GLU A 662 37.56 6.22 -35.24
CA GLU A 662 37.63 5.91 -36.68
C GLU A 662 38.76 6.69 -37.38
N LYS A 663 38.93 7.98 -37.04
CA LYS A 663 40.02 8.83 -37.58
C LYS A 663 41.40 8.54 -36.99
N LEU A 664 41.47 7.92 -35.81
CA LEU A 664 42.72 7.43 -35.24
C LEU A 664 43.14 6.12 -35.93
N GLU A 665 42.20 5.19 -36.13
CA GLU A 665 42.40 3.93 -36.85
C GLU A 665 42.85 4.18 -38.30
N GLU A 666 42.14 5.01 -39.07
CA GLU A 666 42.55 5.43 -40.43
C GLU A 666 43.95 6.07 -40.43
N SER A 667 44.29 6.84 -39.38
CA SER A 667 45.62 7.42 -39.23
C SER A 667 46.69 6.37 -38.94
N GLU A 668 46.37 5.25 -38.29
CA GLU A 668 47.32 4.16 -38.02
C GLU A 668 47.47 3.22 -39.21
N GLU A 669 46.38 2.88 -39.91
CA GLU A 669 46.42 2.18 -41.21
C GLU A 669 47.31 2.93 -42.21
N LEU A 670 47.09 4.23 -42.42
CA LEU A 670 47.92 5.05 -43.32
C LEU A 670 49.39 5.18 -42.86
N LYS A 671 49.70 4.97 -41.57
CA LYS A 671 51.10 4.89 -41.09
C LYS A 671 51.73 3.54 -41.41
N LEU A 672 50.96 2.45 -41.34
CA LEU A 672 51.39 1.10 -41.71
C LEU A 672 51.62 1.00 -43.23
N ASP A 673 50.67 1.45 -44.05
CA ASP A 673 50.82 1.54 -45.52
C ASP A 673 52.08 2.33 -45.90
N LEU A 674 52.31 3.48 -45.27
CA LEU A 674 53.50 4.29 -45.50
C LEU A 674 54.79 3.58 -45.04
N GLN A 675 54.71 2.67 -44.06
CA GLN A 675 55.85 1.90 -43.57
C GLN A 675 56.17 0.72 -44.50
N ASP A 676 55.16 -0.01 -44.97
CA ASP A 676 55.31 -1.08 -45.95
C ASP A 676 55.83 -0.54 -47.29
N VAL A 677 55.35 0.63 -47.73
CA VAL A 677 55.88 1.32 -48.91
C VAL A 677 57.34 1.73 -48.72
N LYS A 678 57.75 2.22 -47.55
CA LYS A 678 59.18 2.50 -47.26
C LYS A 678 60.02 1.23 -47.28
N ASP A 679 59.52 0.13 -46.74
CA ASP A 679 60.28 -1.12 -46.63
C ASP A 679 60.37 -1.86 -47.97
N MET A 680 59.34 -1.73 -48.83
CA MET A 680 59.43 -2.06 -50.26
C MET A 680 60.52 -1.23 -50.98
N TYR A 681 60.56 0.10 -50.78
CA TYR A 681 61.62 0.93 -51.37
C TYR A 681 63.02 0.58 -50.83
N LYS A 682 63.16 0.28 -49.52
CA LYS A 682 64.42 -0.23 -48.96
C LYS A 682 64.83 -1.55 -49.61
N ALA A 683 63.90 -2.50 -49.75
CA ALA A 683 64.17 -3.79 -50.38
C ALA A 683 64.60 -3.65 -51.85
N GLN A 684 63.98 -2.72 -52.60
CA GLN A 684 64.38 -2.39 -53.96
C GLN A 684 65.78 -1.77 -54.02
N ILE A 685 66.11 -0.85 -53.10
CA ILE A 685 67.45 -0.26 -52.97
C ILE A 685 68.48 -1.34 -52.61
N ASP A 686 68.17 -2.25 -51.68
CA ASP A 686 69.04 -3.36 -51.31
C ASP A 686 69.23 -4.38 -52.44
N GLU A 687 68.24 -4.59 -53.32
CA GLU A 687 68.37 -5.43 -54.50
C GLU A 687 69.28 -4.79 -55.56
N LEU A 688 69.14 -3.49 -55.80
CA LEU A 688 70.04 -2.71 -56.67
C LEU A 688 71.48 -2.72 -56.12
N LEU A 689 71.66 -2.42 -54.83
CA LEU A 689 72.95 -2.46 -54.13
C LEU A 689 73.55 -3.88 -54.00
N LYS A 690 72.79 -4.95 -54.29
CA LYS A 690 73.31 -6.31 -54.45
C LYS A 690 73.74 -6.56 -55.90
N LYS A 691 72.94 -6.15 -56.89
CA LYS A 691 73.29 -6.26 -58.32
C LYS A 691 74.60 -5.53 -58.62
N ASP A 692 74.74 -4.30 -58.13
CA ASP A 692 75.95 -3.46 -58.26
C ASP A 692 77.20 -4.03 -57.56
N LYS A 693 77.06 -5.10 -56.76
CA LYS A 693 78.18 -5.85 -56.13
C LYS A 693 78.44 -7.21 -56.78
N THR A 694 77.72 -7.54 -57.86
CA THR A 694 77.80 -8.84 -58.56
C THR A 694 78.11 -8.71 -60.06
N GLY A 695 78.29 -7.48 -60.55
CA GLY A 695 78.94 -7.16 -61.83
C GLY A 695 80.33 -6.58 -61.59
#